data_AF-A0A0D3BVM0-F1
#
_entry.id   AF-A0A0D3BVM0-F1
#
_cell.length_a   1.000
_cell.length_b   1.000
_cell.length_c   1.000
_cell.angle_alpha   90.00
_cell.angle_beta   90.00
_cell.angle_gamma   90.00
#
_symmetry.space_group_name_H-M   'P 1'
#
loop_
_entity.id
_entity.type
_entity.pdbx_description
1 polymer ?
#
loop_
_entity_poly.entity_id
_entity_poly.type
_entity_poly.pdbx_seq_one_letter_code
_entity_poly.pdbx_strand_id
1 'polypeptide(L)'
;MESLGVPCQEIQIKIEYAILRRKKRYANLVDAEPIALMSILSSFHAGYFRISLSLCSQALLWKIMVHLHNHLPSMAFHLMWYIALAIQVSLCFLYAFKCIFYFDLVKEEFSHYIGVNYLYAPFISCLLLLQSAPLMEPHSVLYKTLFWVFVLPVLTLDTDASTVAREEEVQEEEEAIIEPNQRTSNRRKIPNRNVIRVMASNKKRLSDLETGLGMVQDEVATINENIRSLELSFRQTLAEAISGLQEGGSNAPRASRRTDETQHQGSFQRENANPLGQIMAHRHVKLQFPKFNEGDPIAWISKAKQYFAYQNIPPDHRVSFASYHLEDEANEWWQATMKALAEEETVVTWEVFEEEMRARFGPTAAEDFDEALSKIRQTGSLRDYQREFERLQNKVSGWTQKALIGSYVGGLKDAISDSIRMFQPKTLKATIELAQMRDEQLQRQRKFNTFNYRAQRSSTVQPPTPTGNPKRLNTKLYGQWFTTEKRFLSIMANPASQVSVIANLVAARGAVEMGWKECALCLFSLGMVHYLVIFVTLYQRLPGGNNFPTTLRPVFFLFFAAPATGSLAWNSICGTFDTVAKMLFFLSLFIFVSLVCRPTLLKKSIKRFNVAWWAYSFPITFLALDSVHYAQEVKDHVASALMLI
;
A
#
# COMPACT_ATOMS: atom_id res chain seq x y z
N MET A 1 45.93 14.21 -6.38
CA MET A 1 46.15 14.45 -7.82
C MET A 1 45.23 13.51 -8.57
N GLU A 2 44.05 14.02 -8.90
CA GLU A 2 43.60 14.36 -10.27
C GLU A 2 42.99 13.12 -10.94
N SER A 3 41.67 12.98 -10.99
CA SER A 3 40.76 13.65 -11.94
C SER A 3 41.18 13.41 -13.39
N LEU A 4 40.41 12.59 -14.11
CA LEU A 4 40.13 12.80 -15.52
C LEU A 4 38.75 12.20 -15.84
N GLY A 5 37.74 13.05 -15.69
CA GLY A 5 36.44 12.88 -16.32
C GLY A 5 36.44 13.51 -17.71
N VAL A 6 35.71 12.90 -18.65
CA VAL A 6 35.44 13.37 -20.02
C VAL A 6 34.01 12.86 -20.39
N PRO A 7 33.15 13.63 -21.08
CA PRO A 7 32.25 14.56 -20.41
C PRO A 7 30.77 14.40 -20.88
N CYS A 8 29.91 15.22 -20.29
CA CYS A 8 28.46 15.38 -20.55
C CYS A 8 28.07 15.76 -22.01
N GLN A 9 29.00 15.71 -22.97
CA GLN A 9 28.87 16.34 -24.29
C GLN A 9 28.22 15.41 -25.34
N GLU A 10 28.30 14.10 -25.17
CA GLU A 10 27.83 13.12 -26.17
C GLU A 10 26.29 12.93 -26.16
N ILE A 11 25.65 13.20 -25.01
CA ILE A 11 24.17 13.18 -24.87
C ILE A 11 23.55 14.44 -25.50
N GLN A 12 24.26 15.57 -25.43
CA GLN A 12 23.82 16.84 -26.03
C GLN A 12 23.86 16.76 -27.56
N ILE A 13 24.87 16.09 -28.14
CA ILE A 13 24.99 15.86 -29.58
C ILE A 13 23.86 14.97 -30.12
N LYS A 14 23.41 13.92 -29.41
CA LYS A 14 22.31 13.06 -29.87
C LYS A 14 20.94 13.74 -29.85
N ILE A 15 20.71 14.64 -28.89
CA ILE A 15 19.48 15.45 -28.82
C ILE A 15 19.50 16.51 -29.94
N GLU A 16 20.63 17.19 -30.14
CA GLU A 16 20.81 18.12 -31.27
C GLU A 16 20.66 17.42 -32.63
N TYR A 17 21.20 16.21 -32.80
CA TYR A 17 21.09 15.45 -34.04
C TYR A 17 19.64 15.01 -34.32
N ALA A 18 18.86 14.68 -33.29
CA ALA A 18 17.43 14.37 -33.42
C ALA A 18 16.58 15.62 -33.75
N ILE A 19 16.94 16.78 -33.19
CA ILE A 19 16.35 18.08 -33.51
C ILE A 19 16.71 18.50 -34.95
N LEU A 20 17.96 18.30 -35.39
CA LEU A 20 18.42 18.54 -36.77
C LEU A 20 17.74 17.59 -37.77
N ARG A 21 17.50 16.32 -37.41
CA ARG A 21 16.75 15.36 -38.25
C ARG A 21 15.26 15.68 -38.34
N ARG A 22 14.68 16.34 -37.32
CA ARG A 22 13.34 16.96 -37.39
C ARG A 22 13.38 18.17 -38.31
N LYS A 23 14.31 19.12 -38.12
CA LYS A 23 14.49 20.29 -38.99
C LYS A 23 14.67 19.92 -40.47
N LYS A 24 15.45 18.88 -40.79
CA LYS A 24 15.72 18.42 -42.16
C LYS A 24 14.54 17.66 -42.80
N ARG A 25 13.64 17.05 -42.02
CA ARG A 25 12.39 16.44 -42.54
C ARG A 25 11.31 17.49 -42.81
N TYR A 26 11.27 18.57 -42.04
CA TYR A 26 10.34 19.68 -42.26
C TYR A 26 10.82 20.69 -43.32
N ALA A 27 12.14 20.78 -43.58
CA ALA A 27 12.70 21.63 -44.63
C ALA A 27 12.37 21.17 -46.06
N ASN A 28 11.95 19.91 -46.25
CA ASN A 28 11.58 19.38 -47.57
C ASN A 28 10.07 19.51 -47.88
N LEU A 29 9.28 20.12 -46.99
CA LEU A 29 7.89 20.52 -47.26
C LEU A 29 7.81 22.05 -47.25
N VAL A 30 8.15 22.62 -48.40
CA VAL A 30 8.15 24.05 -48.70
C VAL A 30 6.71 24.48 -49.02
N ASP A 31 6.09 25.29 -48.14
CA ASP A 31 5.66 26.67 -48.45
C ASP A 31 4.75 27.32 -47.37
N ALA A 32 5.08 28.59 -47.09
CA ALA A 32 4.30 29.73 -46.55
C ALA A 32 3.35 29.61 -45.34
N GLU A 33 3.81 30.10 -44.18
CA GLU A 33 3.05 30.51 -42.97
C GLU A 33 2.47 29.49 -41.95
N PRO A 34 2.22 28.17 -42.16
CA PRO A 34 1.48 27.37 -41.18
C PRO A 34 2.42 26.79 -40.11
N ILE A 35 3.74 26.91 -40.31
CA ILE A 35 4.79 26.25 -39.52
C ILE A 35 4.92 26.87 -38.12
N ALA A 36 4.73 28.19 -37.99
CA ALA A 36 4.81 28.85 -36.68
C ALA A 36 3.66 28.44 -35.77
N LEU A 37 2.42 28.45 -36.29
CA LEU A 37 1.24 28.00 -35.55
C LEU A 37 1.35 26.52 -35.16
N MET A 38 1.81 25.67 -36.09
CA MET A 38 2.05 24.24 -35.84
C MET A 38 3.11 24.00 -34.75
N SER A 39 4.20 24.78 -34.75
CA SER A 39 5.25 24.70 -33.72
C SER A 39 4.74 25.13 -32.35
N ILE A 40 4.02 26.26 -32.28
CA ILE A 40 3.41 26.78 -31.04
C ILE A 40 2.43 25.75 -30.46
N LEU A 41 1.55 25.20 -31.30
CA LEU A 41 0.54 24.23 -30.89
C LEU A 41 1.15 22.91 -30.38
N SER A 42 2.27 22.48 -30.96
CA SER A 42 2.99 21.28 -30.52
C SER A 42 3.67 21.46 -29.14
N SER A 43 4.01 22.71 -28.78
CA SER A 43 4.64 23.05 -27.50
C SER A 43 3.65 23.30 -26.37
N PHE A 44 2.39 23.57 -26.70
CA PHE A 44 1.32 23.84 -25.75
C PHE A 44 0.89 22.56 -25.02
N HIS A 45 0.68 22.61 -23.71
CA HIS A 45 0.30 21.45 -22.89
C HIS A 45 -0.79 21.84 -21.86
N ALA A 46 -1.59 20.89 -21.37
CA ALA A 46 -2.67 21.07 -20.39
C ALA A 46 -2.22 21.79 -19.11
N GLY A 47 -0.95 21.66 -18.72
CA GLY A 47 -0.40 22.41 -17.59
C GLY A 47 -0.43 23.95 -17.73
N TYR A 48 -0.73 24.52 -18.89
CA TYR A 48 -0.94 25.97 -19.09
C TYR A 48 -2.29 26.45 -18.53
N PHE A 49 -3.29 25.57 -18.36
CA PHE A 49 -4.58 25.92 -17.75
C PHE A 49 -4.45 26.40 -16.30
N ARG A 50 -3.31 26.15 -15.64
CA ARG A 50 -3.00 26.74 -14.32
C ARG A 50 -2.99 28.27 -14.33
N ILE A 51 -2.62 28.89 -15.45
CA ILE A 51 -2.64 30.35 -15.61
C ILE A 51 -4.08 30.85 -15.50
N SER A 52 -4.98 30.27 -16.29
CA SER A 52 -6.40 30.59 -16.23
C SER A 52 -6.98 30.29 -14.85
N LEU A 53 -6.67 29.13 -14.27
CA LEU A 53 -7.16 28.74 -12.94
C LEU A 53 -6.82 29.79 -11.87
N SER A 54 -5.59 30.31 -11.90
CA SER A 54 -5.14 31.38 -11.01
C SER A 54 -5.87 32.71 -11.26
N LEU A 55 -5.97 33.16 -12.52
CA LEU A 55 -6.66 34.41 -12.86
C LEU A 55 -8.16 34.37 -12.51
N CYS A 56 -8.81 33.23 -12.75
CA CYS A 56 -10.23 33.03 -12.41
C CYS A 56 -10.45 33.06 -10.89
N SER A 57 -9.54 32.47 -10.10
CA SER A 57 -9.62 32.60 -8.64
C SER A 57 -9.42 34.04 -8.18
N GLN A 58 -8.51 34.79 -8.81
CA GLN A 58 -8.26 36.20 -8.45
C GLN A 58 -9.46 37.09 -8.81
N ALA A 59 -10.14 36.83 -9.93
CA ALA A 59 -11.41 37.46 -10.26
C ALA A 59 -12.48 37.24 -9.17
N LEU A 60 -12.59 36.01 -8.66
CA LEU A 60 -13.49 35.69 -7.56
C LEU A 60 -13.10 36.41 -6.26
N LEU A 61 -11.80 36.46 -5.92
CA LEU A 61 -11.31 37.21 -4.77
C LEU A 61 -11.68 38.69 -4.86
N TRP A 62 -11.45 39.32 -6.01
CA TRP A 62 -11.76 40.74 -6.18
C TRP A 62 -13.26 41.02 -6.14
N LYS A 63 -14.11 40.12 -6.66
CA LYS A 63 -15.57 40.22 -6.52
C LYS A 63 -15.99 40.26 -5.04
N ILE A 64 -15.44 39.35 -4.25
CA ILE A 64 -15.73 39.28 -2.81
C ILE A 64 -15.18 40.51 -2.09
N MET A 65 -13.95 40.94 -2.40
CA MET A 65 -13.36 42.17 -1.85
C MET A 65 -14.16 43.43 -2.15
N VAL A 66 -14.62 43.62 -3.38
CA VAL A 66 -15.45 44.78 -3.77
C VAL A 66 -16.79 44.76 -3.03
N HIS A 67 -17.38 43.57 -2.81
CA HIS A 67 -18.61 43.45 -2.04
C HIS A 67 -18.42 43.80 -0.55
N LEU A 68 -17.23 43.51 0.00
CA LEU A 68 -16.90 43.77 1.40
C LEU A 68 -16.45 45.21 1.67
N HIS A 69 -15.69 45.80 0.76
CA HIS A 69 -15.14 47.15 0.89
C HIS A 69 -15.64 48.03 -0.25
N ASN A 70 -16.67 48.83 0.03
CA ASN A 70 -17.32 49.73 -0.94
C ASN A 70 -16.38 50.77 -1.60
N HIS A 71 -15.14 50.93 -1.12
CA HIS A 71 -14.14 51.86 -1.67
C HIS A 71 -13.24 51.27 -2.76
N LEU A 72 -13.31 49.96 -3.03
CA LEU A 72 -12.48 49.34 -4.05
C LEU A 72 -13.01 49.60 -5.46
N PRO A 73 -12.12 49.84 -6.47
CA PRO A 73 -12.55 50.13 -7.82
C PRO A 73 -13.21 48.90 -8.48
N SER A 74 -14.53 48.97 -8.70
CA SER A 74 -15.30 47.94 -9.40
C SER A 74 -14.79 47.67 -10.83
N MET A 75 -14.19 48.68 -11.47
CA MET A 75 -13.58 48.55 -12.81
C MET A 75 -12.44 47.53 -12.85
N ALA A 76 -11.67 47.40 -11.77
CA ALA A 76 -10.56 46.44 -11.71
C ALA A 76 -11.07 44.99 -11.73
N PHE A 77 -12.19 44.70 -11.06
CA PHE A 77 -12.84 43.39 -11.13
C PHE A 77 -13.31 43.06 -12.54
N HIS A 78 -14.01 43.98 -13.21
CA HIS A 78 -14.52 43.77 -14.56
C HIS A 78 -13.37 43.50 -15.54
N LEU A 79 -12.33 44.33 -15.50
CA LEU A 79 -11.13 44.15 -16.33
C LEU A 79 -10.49 42.78 -16.10
N MET A 80 -10.28 42.41 -14.83
CA MET A 80 -9.67 41.12 -14.49
C MET A 80 -10.53 39.94 -14.92
N TRP A 81 -11.85 40.03 -14.78
CA TRP A 81 -12.79 39.00 -15.22
C TRP A 81 -12.77 38.81 -16.75
N TYR A 82 -12.81 39.90 -17.53
CA TYR A 82 -12.74 39.81 -18.99
C TYR A 82 -11.39 39.29 -19.49
N ILE A 83 -10.27 39.65 -18.83
CA ILE A 83 -8.95 39.10 -19.14
C ILE A 83 -8.93 37.58 -18.85
N ALA A 84 -9.44 37.17 -17.69
CA ALA A 84 -9.53 35.75 -17.32
C ALA A 84 -10.39 34.96 -18.30
N LEU A 85 -11.55 35.51 -18.71
CA LEU A 85 -12.42 34.90 -19.72
C LEU A 85 -11.71 34.77 -21.08
N ALA A 86 -11.07 35.84 -21.56
CA ALA A 86 -10.37 35.84 -22.84
C ALA A 86 -9.23 34.80 -22.86
N ILE A 87 -8.46 34.71 -21.78
CA ILE A 87 -7.40 33.71 -21.63
C ILE A 87 -7.99 32.30 -21.57
N GLN A 88 -9.06 32.08 -20.80
CA GLN A 88 -9.69 30.76 -20.70
C GLN A 88 -10.23 30.28 -22.05
N VAL A 89 -10.97 31.13 -22.76
CA VAL A 89 -11.51 30.81 -24.10
C VAL A 89 -10.38 30.56 -25.10
N SER A 90 -9.32 31.38 -25.08
CA SER A 90 -8.16 31.20 -25.95
C SER A 90 -7.43 29.88 -25.68
N LEU A 91 -7.18 29.53 -24.41
CA LEU A 91 -6.55 28.26 -24.06
C LEU A 91 -7.42 27.04 -24.43
N CYS A 92 -8.74 27.13 -24.21
CA CYS A 92 -9.68 26.09 -24.65
C CYS A 92 -9.67 25.91 -26.17
N PHE A 93 -9.67 27.01 -26.92
CA PHE A 93 -9.61 26.99 -28.38
C PHE A 93 -8.29 26.37 -28.88
N LEU A 94 -7.15 26.82 -28.33
CA LEU A 94 -5.83 26.26 -28.66
C LEU A 94 -5.75 24.77 -28.31
N TYR A 95 -6.29 24.34 -27.16
CA TYR A 95 -6.28 22.93 -26.78
C TYR A 95 -7.21 22.09 -27.67
N ALA A 96 -8.40 22.60 -28.02
CA ALA A 96 -9.30 21.94 -28.95
C ALA A 96 -8.66 21.78 -30.34
N PHE A 97 -7.99 22.82 -30.82
CA PHE A 97 -7.23 22.75 -32.07
C PHE A 97 -6.10 21.73 -31.98
N LYS A 98 -5.40 21.64 -30.83
CA LYS A 98 -4.41 20.58 -30.59
C LYS A 98 -5.04 19.17 -30.61
N CYS A 99 -6.23 18.99 -30.05
CA CYS A 99 -6.95 17.71 -30.10
C CYS A 99 -7.31 17.29 -31.54
N ILE A 100 -7.67 18.25 -32.41
CA ILE A 100 -8.04 17.99 -33.80
C ILE A 100 -6.81 17.66 -34.65
N PHE A 101 -5.74 18.46 -34.56
CA PHE A 101 -4.59 18.35 -35.47
C PHE A 101 -3.45 17.46 -34.94
N TYR A 102 -3.36 17.25 -33.62
CA TYR A 102 -2.26 16.54 -32.96
C TYR A 102 -2.78 15.53 -31.93
N PHE A 103 -3.80 14.76 -32.30
CA PHE A 103 -4.44 13.79 -31.42
C PHE A 103 -3.45 12.80 -30.77
N ASP A 104 -2.44 12.33 -31.51
CA ASP A 104 -1.42 11.41 -30.98
C ASP A 104 -0.58 12.04 -29.87
N LEU A 105 -0.19 13.31 -29.99
CA LEU A 105 0.54 14.03 -28.94
C LEU A 105 -0.33 14.27 -27.71
N VAL A 106 -1.62 14.53 -27.93
CA VAL A 106 -2.59 14.70 -26.84
C VAL A 106 -2.79 13.37 -26.09
N LYS A 107 -2.85 12.25 -26.81
CA LYS A 107 -2.91 10.91 -26.22
C LYS A 107 -1.66 10.58 -25.40
N GLU A 108 -0.46 10.93 -25.89
CA GLU A 108 0.79 10.80 -25.13
C GLU A 108 0.79 11.67 -23.88
N GLU A 109 0.27 12.90 -23.97
CA GLU A 109 0.17 13.83 -22.85
C GLU A 109 -0.76 13.31 -21.74
N PHE A 110 -1.92 12.77 -22.11
CA PHE A 110 -2.85 12.15 -21.16
C PHE A 110 -2.37 10.80 -20.62
N SER A 111 -1.44 10.14 -21.31
CA SER A 111 -0.78 8.93 -20.80
C SER A 111 0.23 9.24 -19.69
N HIS A 112 0.66 10.50 -19.55
CA HIS A 112 1.58 10.91 -18.50
C HIS A 112 0.84 11.13 -17.16
N TYR A 113 1.30 10.44 -16.10
CA TYR A 113 0.65 10.43 -14.77
C TYR A 113 0.50 11.79 -14.08
N ILE A 114 1.25 12.83 -14.49
CA ILE A 114 1.07 14.21 -14.02
C ILE A 114 0.14 15.01 -14.93
N GLY A 115 0.16 14.73 -16.24
CA GLY A 115 -0.57 15.52 -17.25
C GLY A 115 -2.08 15.35 -17.13
N VAL A 116 -2.53 14.11 -16.92
CA VAL A 116 -3.97 13.77 -16.79
C VAL A 116 -4.68 14.52 -15.67
N ASN A 117 -4.00 14.81 -14.57
CA ASN A 117 -4.56 15.58 -13.45
C ASN A 117 -4.94 17.02 -13.83
N TYR A 118 -4.36 17.57 -14.91
CA TYR A 118 -4.68 18.91 -15.40
C TYR A 118 -5.89 18.95 -16.34
N LEU A 119 -6.50 17.80 -16.66
CA LEU A 119 -7.74 17.76 -17.44
C LEU A 119 -8.92 18.39 -16.70
N TYR A 120 -8.88 18.41 -15.36
CA TYR A 120 -9.85 19.09 -14.53
C TYR A 120 -9.72 20.62 -14.58
N ALA A 121 -8.51 21.15 -14.84
CA ALA A 121 -8.23 22.57 -14.70
C ALA A 121 -9.10 23.50 -15.57
N PRO A 122 -9.37 23.21 -16.87
CA PRO A 122 -10.29 24.02 -17.66
C PRO A 122 -11.69 24.12 -17.04
N PHE A 123 -12.22 23.01 -16.54
CA PHE A 123 -13.57 22.97 -15.97
C PHE A 123 -13.64 23.73 -14.63
N ILE A 124 -12.61 23.60 -13.78
CA ILE A 124 -12.51 24.39 -12.56
C ILE A 124 -12.45 25.89 -12.88
N SER A 125 -11.63 26.30 -13.85
CA SER A 125 -11.56 27.71 -14.29
C SER A 125 -12.91 28.23 -14.78
N CYS A 126 -13.64 27.43 -15.57
CA CYS A 126 -14.98 27.79 -16.04
C CYS A 126 -15.98 27.93 -14.88
N LEU A 127 -15.94 27.05 -13.88
CA LEU A 127 -16.78 27.15 -12.68
C LEU A 127 -16.48 28.41 -11.87
N LEU A 128 -15.20 28.75 -11.71
CA LEU A 128 -14.80 29.98 -11.00
C LEU A 128 -15.20 31.24 -11.76
N LEU A 129 -15.09 31.24 -13.10
CA LEU A 129 -15.59 32.34 -13.94
C LEU A 129 -17.10 32.50 -13.83
N LEU A 130 -17.84 31.39 -13.77
CA LEU A 130 -19.29 31.39 -13.60
C LEU A 130 -19.68 31.95 -12.22
N GLN A 131 -19.05 31.50 -11.14
CA GLN A 131 -19.25 32.03 -9.78
C GLN A 131 -18.89 33.51 -9.66
N SER A 132 -17.87 33.95 -10.40
CA SER A 132 -17.44 35.35 -10.44
C SER A 132 -18.12 36.20 -11.52
N ALA A 133 -19.10 35.68 -12.26
CA ALA A 133 -19.72 36.41 -13.37
C ALA A 133 -20.37 37.74 -12.90
N PRO A 134 -20.15 38.86 -13.61
CA PRO A 134 -20.74 40.16 -13.27
C PRO A 134 -22.19 40.31 -13.76
N LEU A 135 -22.55 39.62 -14.85
CA LEU A 135 -23.79 39.85 -15.61
C LEU A 135 -24.82 38.72 -15.46
N MET A 136 -24.51 37.65 -14.72
CA MET A 136 -25.36 36.46 -14.63
C MET A 136 -25.88 36.25 -13.21
N GLU A 137 -27.19 36.16 -13.07
CA GLU A 137 -27.83 35.78 -11.80
C GLU A 137 -27.76 34.25 -11.62
N PRO A 138 -27.40 33.75 -10.41
CA PRO A 138 -27.30 32.31 -10.12
C PRO A 138 -28.57 31.50 -10.37
N HIS A 139 -29.74 32.14 -10.34
CA HIS A 139 -31.02 31.47 -10.55
C HIS A 139 -31.44 31.37 -12.02
N SER A 140 -30.74 32.04 -12.93
CA SER A 140 -31.05 32.02 -14.36
C SER A 140 -30.87 30.62 -14.96
N VAL A 141 -31.70 30.28 -15.95
CA VAL A 141 -31.60 29.01 -16.68
C VAL A 141 -30.23 28.88 -17.33
N LEU A 142 -29.69 29.96 -17.90
CA LEU A 142 -28.35 29.99 -18.49
C LEU A 142 -27.26 29.62 -17.46
N TYR A 143 -27.28 30.22 -16.26
CA TYR A 143 -26.30 29.88 -15.21
C TYR A 143 -26.37 28.38 -14.86
N LYS A 144 -27.57 27.85 -14.62
CA LYS A 144 -27.78 26.42 -14.29
C LYS A 144 -27.30 25.49 -15.40
N THR A 145 -27.60 25.81 -16.66
CA THR A 145 -27.15 25.01 -17.81
C THR A 145 -25.63 25.03 -17.95
N LEU A 146 -24.99 26.20 -17.86
CA LEU A 146 -23.53 26.33 -17.91
C LEU A 146 -22.86 25.58 -16.74
N PHE A 147 -23.44 25.67 -15.54
CA PHE A 147 -22.94 24.92 -14.38
C PHE A 147 -22.91 23.41 -14.65
N TRP A 148 -24.01 22.83 -15.15
CA TRP A 148 -24.04 21.40 -15.49
C TRP A 148 -23.04 21.03 -16.59
N VAL A 149 -22.89 21.88 -17.62
CA VAL A 149 -21.90 21.67 -18.69
C VAL A 149 -20.47 21.62 -18.14
N PHE A 150 -20.16 22.38 -17.09
CA PHE A 150 -18.82 22.39 -16.49
C PHE A 150 -18.63 21.33 -15.39
N VAL A 151 -19.68 20.95 -14.66
CA VAL A 151 -19.62 19.91 -13.61
C VAL A 151 -19.66 18.51 -14.18
N LEU A 152 -20.40 18.25 -15.27
CA LEU A 152 -20.52 16.91 -15.83
C LEU A 152 -19.15 16.32 -16.23
N PRO A 153 -18.21 17.06 -16.87
CA PRO A 153 -16.85 16.60 -17.08
C PRO A 153 -16.07 16.30 -15.80
N VAL A 154 -16.27 17.07 -14.72
CA VAL A 154 -15.63 16.80 -13.42
C VAL A 154 -16.12 15.47 -12.85
N LEU A 155 -17.44 15.24 -12.87
CA LEU A 155 -18.06 14.01 -12.38
C LEU A 155 -17.71 12.81 -13.26
N THR A 156 -17.75 12.94 -14.58
CA THR A 156 -17.41 11.86 -15.53
C THR A 156 -15.94 11.47 -15.42
N LEU A 157 -15.02 12.43 -15.26
CA LEU A 157 -13.61 12.10 -14.98
C LEU A 157 -13.44 11.35 -13.66
N ASP A 158 -14.34 11.55 -12.70
CA ASP A 158 -14.39 10.78 -11.47
C ASP A 158 -15.11 9.41 -11.65
N THR A 159 -16.13 9.28 -12.51
CA THR A 159 -17.01 8.09 -12.67
C THR A 159 -16.73 7.16 -13.86
N ASP A 160 -16.16 7.62 -14.98
CA ASP A 160 -15.93 6.88 -16.26
C ASP A 160 -14.94 5.71 -16.15
N ALA A 161 -14.49 5.37 -14.94
CA ALA A 161 -13.76 4.13 -14.68
C ALA A 161 -14.65 2.95 -14.27
N SER A 162 -15.95 3.15 -14.07
CA SER A 162 -16.90 2.09 -13.68
C SER A 162 -17.55 1.42 -14.89
N THR A 163 -17.86 2.17 -15.95
CA THR A 163 -18.51 1.69 -17.17
C THR A 163 -17.52 1.01 -18.12
N VAL A 164 -16.34 1.60 -18.33
CA VAL A 164 -15.28 1.04 -19.19
C VAL A 164 -14.65 -0.23 -18.60
N ALA A 165 -14.68 -0.41 -17.26
CA ALA A 165 -14.19 -1.65 -16.64
C ALA A 165 -15.09 -2.84 -16.94
N ARG A 166 -16.41 -2.61 -17.03
CA ARG A 166 -17.40 -3.63 -17.36
C ARG A 166 -17.36 -3.98 -18.85
N GLU A 167 -17.04 -3.02 -19.70
CA GLU A 167 -16.82 -3.24 -21.13
C GLU A 167 -15.48 -3.93 -21.42
N GLU A 168 -14.37 -3.55 -20.75
CA GLU A 168 -13.07 -4.20 -20.94
C GLU A 168 -13.03 -5.65 -20.40
N GLU A 169 -13.72 -5.98 -19.29
CA GLU A 169 -13.81 -7.36 -18.80
C GLU A 169 -14.68 -8.25 -19.70
N VAL A 170 -15.80 -7.71 -20.20
CA VAL A 170 -16.65 -8.43 -21.16
C VAL A 170 -15.88 -8.64 -22.48
N GLN A 171 -15.08 -7.67 -22.91
CA GLN A 171 -14.30 -7.78 -24.15
C GLN A 171 -13.04 -8.66 -24.02
N GLU A 172 -12.39 -8.72 -22.84
CA GLU A 172 -11.33 -9.71 -22.55
C GLU A 172 -11.89 -11.14 -22.42
N GLU A 173 -13.13 -11.31 -21.92
CA GLU A 173 -13.84 -12.61 -21.93
C GLU A 173 -14.31 -13.02 -23.33
N GLU A 174 -14.78 -12.08 -24.15
CA GLU A 174 -15.26 -12.36 -25.51
C GLU A 174 -14.09 -12.65 -26.49
N GLU A 175 -12.96 -11.93 -26.39
CA GLU A 175 -11.73 -12.24 -27.16
C GLU A 175 -11.08 -13.56 -26.73
N ALA A 176 -11.22 -13.97 -25.46
CA ALA A 176 -10.69 -15.25 -24.97
C ALA A 176 -11.48 -16.47 -25.49
N ILE A 177 -12.70 -16.28 -25.96
CA ILE A 177 -13.59 -17.35 -26.45
C ILE A 177 -13.45 -17.55 -27.98
N ILE A 178 -12.95 -16.57 -28.75
CA ILE A 178 -13.11 -16.55 -30.22
C ILE A 178 -11.84 -16.89 -31.05
N GLU A 179 -10.61 -16.87 -30.54
CA GLU A 179 -9.43 -17.26 -31.37
C GLU A 179 -8.77 -18.61 -30.97
N PRO A 180 -9.11 -19.73 -31.63
CA PRO A 180 -8.20 -20.84 -31.78
C PRO A 180 -7.34 -20.63 -33.03
N ASN A 181 -6.03 -20.54 -32.80
CA ASN A 181 -4.98 -20.92 -33.75
C ASN A 181 -4.54 -19.88 -34.79
N GLN A 182 -3.64 -18.96 -34.40
CA GLN A 182 -2.43 -18.62 -35.16
C GLN A 182 -1.54 -17.63 -34.38
N ARG A 183 -0.44 -18.11 -33.79
CA ARG A 183 0.72 -17.25 -33.53
C ARG A 183 2.02 -18.04 -33.66
N THR A 184 2.54 -17.99 -34.88
CA THR A 184 3.89 -18.39 -35.24
C THR A 184 4.94 -17.65 -34.41
N SER A 185 5.86 -18.45 -33.85
CA SER A 185 7.27 -18.15 -33.60
C SER A 185 7.63 -16.75 -33.09
N ASN A 186 7.68 -16.58 -31.77
CA ASN A 186 8.82 -15.91 -31.15
C ASN A 186 8.95 -16.28 -29.67
N ARG A 187 10.18 -16.69 -29.28
CA ARG A 187 10.57 -17.26 -27.98
C ARG A 187 9.94 -16.55 -26.77
N ARG A 188 8.91 -17.15 -26.17
CA ARG A 188 8.57 -16.90 -24.76
C ARG A 188 9.45 -17.79 -23.89
N LYS A 189 10.16 -17.17 -22.95
CA LYS A 189 10.80 -17.88 -21.84
C LYS A 189 9.72 -18.70 -21.11
N ILE A 190 9.84 -20.02 -21.16
CA ILE A 190 9.02 -20.96 -20.40
C ILE A 190 9.17 -20.57 -18.91
N PRO A 191 8.08 -20.27 -18.19
CA PRO A 191 8.17 -20.02 -16.76
C PRO A 191 8.63 -21.30 -16.07
N ASN A 192 9.57 -21.14 -15.14
CA ASN A 192 10.22 -22.24 -14.42
C ASN A 192 9.17 -23.25 -13.90
N ARG A 193 9.37 -24.56 -14.11
CA ARG A 193 8.40 -25.63 -13.77
C ARG A 193 7.93 -25.58 -12.31
N ASN A 194 8.77 -25.04 -11.43
CA ASN A 194 8.46 -24.80 -10.02
C ASN A 194 7.42 -23.70 -9.80
N VAL A 195 7.39 -22.66 -10.65
CA VAL A 195 6.42 -21.55 -10.55
C VAL A 195 5.03 -22.01 -10.98
N ILE A 196 4.93 -22.82 -12.03
CA ILE A 196 3.65 -23.41 -12.47
C ILE A 196 3.09 -24.34 -11.38
N ARG A 197 3.94 -25.17 -10.77
CA ARG A 197 3.54 -26.06 -9.67
C ARG A 197 3.08 -25.27 -8.44
N VAL A 198 3.78 -24.20 -8.08
CA VAL A 198 3.40 -23.34 -6.95
C VAL A 198 2.11 -22.58 -7.24
N MET A 199 1.90 -22.09 -8.47
CA MET A 199 0.65 -21.42 -8.85
C MET A 199 -0.55 -22.39 -8.86
N ALA A 200 -0.37 -23.62 -9.33
CA ALA A 200 -1.42 -24.63 -9.26
C ALA A 200 -1.76 -25.03 -7.82
N SER A 201 -0.73 -25.18 -6.96
CA SER A 201 -0.92 -25.44 -5.53
C SER A 201 -1.64 -24.27 -4.84
N ASN A 202 -1.22 -23.03 -5.10
CA ASN A 202 -1.85 -21.85 -4.52
C ASN A 202 -3.30 -21.66 -5.01
N LYS A 203 -3.58 -21.97 -6.29
CA LYS A 203 -4.96 -21.94 -6.83
C LYS A 203 -5.85 -22.97 -6.14
N LYS A 204 -5.34 -24.18 -5.88
CA LYS A 204 -6.07 -25.20 -5.13
C LYS A 204 -6.34 -24.76 -3.69
N ARG A 205 -5.33 -24.22 -3.00
CA ARG A 205 -5.50 -23.71 -1.62
C ARG A 205 -6.48 -22.55 -1.53
N LEU A 206 -6.57 -21.70 -2.56
CA LEU A 206 -7.52 -20.59 -2.61
C LEU A 206 -8.97 -21.11 -2.77
N SER A 207 -9.18 -22.08 -3.65
CA SER A 207 -10.47 -22.75 -3.82
C SER A 207 -10.93 -23.48 -2.55
N ASP A 208 -10.00 -24.15 -1.85
CA ASP A 208 -10.30 -24.83 -0.58
C ASP A 208 -10.64 -23.79 0.52
N LEU A 209 -10.01 -22.61 0.50
CA LEU A 209 -10.28 -21.53 1.45
C LEU A 209 -11.64 -20.85 1.18
N GLU A 210 -11.98 -20.63 -0.09
CA GLU A 210 -13.28 -20.05 -0.50
C GLU A 210 -14.43 -20.99 -0.13
N THR A 211 -14.25 -22.30 -0.33
CA THR A 211 -15.24 -23.31 0.07
C THR A 211 -15.40 -23.35 1.60
N GLY A 212 -14.28 -23.28 2.34
CA GLY A 212 -14.31 -23.20 3.80
C GLY A 212 -14.97 -21.92 4.32
N LEU A 213 -14.75 -20.77 3.66
CA LEU A 213 -15.38 -19.51 4.01
C LEU A 213 -16.89 -19.53 3.75
N GLY A 214 -17.33 -20.14 2.65
CA GLY A 214 -18.75 -20.37 2.37
C GLY A 214 -19.43 -21.20 3.46
N MET A 215 -18.79 -22.28 3.92
CA MET A 215 -19.29 -23.11 5.02
C MET A 215 -19.39 -22.34 6.34
N VAL A 216 -18.38 -21.52 6.67
CA VAL A 216 -18.42 -20.68 7.87
C VAL A 216 -19.52 -19.62 7.77
N GLN A 217 -19.78 -19.10 6.57
CA GLN A 217 -20.81 -18.09 6.35
C GLN A 217 -22.23 -18.69 6.49
N ASP A 218 -22.43 -19.94 6.03
CA ASP A 218 -23.66 -20.70 6.26
C ASP A 218 -23.86 -21.06 7.74
N GLU A 219 -22.77 -21.40 8.44
CA GLU A 219 -22.82 -21.68 9.88
C GLU A 219 -23.16 -20.42 10.69
N VAL A 220 -22.61 -19.26 10.32
CA VAL A 220 -22.97 -17.95 10.90
C VAL A 220 -24.42 -17.57 10.60
N ALA A 221 -24.92 -17.84 9.38
CA ALA A 221 -26.32 -17.61 9.05
C ALA A 221 -27.26 -18.47 9.91
N THR A 222 -26.91 -19.74 10.11
CA THR A 222 -27.65 -20.68 10.96
C THR A 222 -27.63 -20.25 12.44
N ILE A 223 -26.48 -19.81 12.95
CA ILE A 223 -26.35 -19.26 14.30
C ILE A 223 -27.22 -18.01 14.48
N ASN A 224 -27.27 -17.14 13.47
CA ASN A 224 -28.06 -15.91 13.52
C ASN A 224 -29.57 -16.19 13.51
N GLU A 225 -30.04 -17.20 12.76
CA GLU A 225 -31.43 -17.67 12.85
C GLU A 225 -31.74 -18.26 14.22
N ASN A 226 -30.84 -19.07 14.78
CA ASN A 226 -31.01 -19.61 16.12
C ASN A 226 -31.09 -18.52 17.19
N ILE A 227 -30.25 -17.49 17.12
CA ILE A 227 -30.31 -16.32 18.02
C ILE A 227 -31.65 -15.59 17.89
N ARG A 228 -32.15 -15.37 16.66
CA ARG A 228 -33.47 -14.74 16.45
C ARG A 228 -34.60 -15.59 17.00
N SER A 229 -34.55 -16.91 16.83
CA SER A 229 -35.55 -17.82 17.39
C SER A 229 -35.52 -17.83 18.92
N LEU A 230 -34.32 -17.76 19.50
CA LEU A 230 -34.12 -17.68 20.94
C LEU A 230 -34.66 -16.35 21.48
N GLU A 231 -34.38 -15.23 20.82
CA GLU A 231 -34.90 -13.91 21.18
C GLU A 231 -36.44 -13.90 21.12
N LEU A 232 -37.03 -14.52 20.09
CA LEU A 232 -38.49 -14.62 19.96
C LEU A 232 -39.10 -15.46 21.10
N SER A 233 -38.48 -16.60 21.43
CA SER A 233 -38.91 -17.46 22.54
C SER A 233 -38.81 -16.75 23.88
N PHE A 234 -37.74 -15.98 24.10
CA PHE A 234 -37.53 -15.23 25.34
C PHE A 234 -38.56 -14.11 25.49
N ARG A 235 -38.92 -13.44 24.38
CA ARG A 235 -39.99 -12.44 24.37
C ARG A 235 -41.37 -13.05 24.65
N GLN A 236 -41.64 -14.26 24.17
CA GLN A 236 -42.86 -15.00 24.51
C GLN A 236 -42.90 -15.40 25.98
N THR A 237 -41.83 -15.97 26.53
CA THR A 237 -41.77 -16.35 27.95
C THR A 237 -41.86 -15.13 28.87
N LEU A 238 -41.26 -13.99 28.50
CA LEU A 238 -41.43 -12.74 29.22
C LEU A 238 -42.87 -12.23 29.17
N ALA A 239 -43.54 -12.33 28.01
CA ALA A 239 -44.95 -11.93 27.90
C ALA A 239 -45.86 -12.83 28.74
N GLU A 240 -45.61 -14.14 28.80
CA GLU A 240 -46.34 -15.08 29.66
C GLU A 240 -46.08 -14.83 31.15
N ALA A 241 -44.83 -14.56 31.55
CA ALA A 241 -44.48 -14.24 32.94
C ALA A 241 -45.09 -12.92 33.41
N ILE A 242 -45.19 -11.91 32.53
CA ILE A 242 -45.86 -10.63 32.82
C ILE A 242 -47.38 -10.83 32.92
N SER A 243 -47.96 -11.70 32.11
CA SER A 243 -49.39 -12.02 32.15
C SER A 243 -49.76 -12.84 33.41
N GLY A 244 -48.86 -13.70 33.88
CA GLY A 244 -49.05 -14.50 35.11
C GLY A 244 -48.92 -13.71 36.41
N LEU A 245 -48.40 -12.48 36.39
CA LEU A 245 -48.30 -11.62 37.58
C LEU A 245 -49.58 -10.80 37.83
N GLN A 246 -50.58 -10.86 36.94
CA GLN A 246 -51.81 -10.08 37.04
C GLN A 246 -53.07 -10.93 37.32
N GLU A 247 -52.95 -12.26 37.42
CA GLU A 247 -54.05 -13.13 37.86
C GLU A 247 -53.61 -14.08 38.98
N GLY A 248 -54.21 -13.91 40.16
CA GLY A 248 -54.46 -15.04 41.04
C GLY A 248 -53.54 -15.21 42.25
N GLY A 249 -53.64 -14.27 43.19
CA GLY A 249 -53.54 -14.64 44.60
C GLY A 249 -54.68 -15.59 45.01
N SER A 250 -54.42 -16.36 46.07
CA SER A 250 -55.32 -17.24 46.84
C SER A 250 -55.34 -18.71 46.42
N ASN A 251 -54.51 -19.53 47.09
CA ASN A 251 -54.97 -20.66 47.92
C ASN A 251 -53.80 -21.58 48.31
N ALA A 252 -53.47 -21.60 49.60
CA ALA A 252 -52.91 -22.75 50.29
C ALA A 252 -54.06 -23.40 51.07
N PRO A 253 -54.11 -24.73 51.33
CA PRO A 253 -53.18 -25.30 52.29
C PRO A 253 -52.79 -26.80 52.14
N ARG A 254 -51.79 -27.16 52.96
CA ARG A 254 -51.64 -28.41 53.75
C ARG A 254 -51.04 -29.68 53.12
N ALA A 255 -49.73 -29.78 53.34
CA ALA A 255 -49.01 -30.82 54.10
C ALA A 255 -49.65 -32.21 54.30
N SER A 256 -48.90 -33.25 53.92
CA SER A 256 -48.65 -34.39 54.81
C SER A 256 -47.32 -35.09 54.50
N ARG A 257 -46.54 -35.29 55.56
CA ARG A 257 -45.38 -36.18 55.66
C ARG A 257 -45.81 -37.63 55.47
N ARG A 258 -44.93 -38.45 54.86
CA ARG A 258 -44.41 -39.68 55.50
C ARG A 258 -43.14 -40.16 54.79
N THR A 259 -42.09 -40.24 55.58
CA THR A 259 -40.91 -41.10 55.47
C THR A 259 -41.31 -42.54 55.21
N ASP A 260 -40.51 -43.24 54.39
CA ASP A 260 -39.85 -44.47 54.82
C ASP A 260 -38.56 -44.72 53.99
N GLU A 261 -37.55 -45.15 54.73
CA GLU A 261 -36.19 -45.46 54.33
C GLU A 261 -36.13 -46.86 53.68
N THR A 262 -35.27 -47.08 52.66
CA THR A 262 -34.24 -48.14 52.75
C THR A 262 -33.14 -47.99 51.69
N GLN A 263 -31.93 -47.82 52.24
CA GLN A 263 -30.57 -48.19 51.82
C GLN A 263 -30.35 -49.01 50.52
N HIS A 264 -29.39 -48.60 49.69
CA HIS A 264 -27.94 -48.91 49.79
C HIS A 264 -27.17 -47.93 48.88
N GLN A 265 -26.22 -47.11 49.36
CA GLN A 265 -24.85 -47.41 49.80
C GLN A 265 -23.94 -47.78 48.61
N GLY A 266 -22.86 -47.06 48.26
CA GLY A 266 -22.23 -45.93 48.93
C GLY A 266 -21.24 -45.14 48.04
N SER A 267 -21.03 -43.89 48.48
CA SER A 267 -19.82 -43.05 48.47
C SER A 267 -18.70 -43.33 47.45
N PHE A 268 -18.26 -42.29 46.73
CA PHE A 268 -17.17 -41.43 47.22
C PHE A 268 -17.04 -40.10 46.45
N GLN A 269 -16.68 -39.08 47.23
CA GLN A 269 -16.30 -37.70 46.92
C GLN A 269 -15.57 -37.41 45.58
N ARG A 270 -16.16 -36.47 44.82
CA ARG A 270 -15.65 -35.11 44.52
C ARG A 270 -14.13 -34.90 44.48
N GLU A 271 -13.60 -34.67 43.27
CA GLU A 271 -12.48 -33.75 43.06
C GLU A 271 -12.51 -33.10 41.66
N ASN A 272 -12.12 -31.82 41.63
CA ASN A 272 -12.10 -30.91 40.49
C ASN A 272 -11.49 -31.51 39.21
N ALA A 273 -12.29 -31.64 38.15
CA ALA A 273 -11.77 -31.81 36.80
C ALA A 273 -11.81 -30.47 36.05
N ASN A 274 -10.64 -29.87 35.87
CA ASN A 274 -10.39 -28.81 34.91
C ASN A 274 -10.88 -29.24 33.51
N PRO A 275 -11.59 -28.38 32.76
CA PRO A 275 -12.11 -28.72 31.42
C PRO A 275 -11.03 -28.89 30.33
N LEU A 276 -9.75 -28.88 30.68
CA LEU A 276 -8.63 -29.04 29.75
C LEU A 276 -8.08 -30.49 29.68
N GLY A 277 -8.46 -31.37 30.61
CA GLY A 277 -7.98 -32.77 30.66
C GLY A 277 -8.71 -33.72 29.70
N GLN A 278 -9.93 -33.37 29.28
CA GLN A 278 -10.79 -34.27 28.50
C GLN A 278 -10.65 -34.10 26.98
N ILE A 279 -9.79 -33.19 26.51
CA ILE A 279 -9.49 -32.96 25.10
C ILE A 279 -8.25 -33.76 24.63
N MET A 280 -7.45 -34.32 25.56
CA MET A 280 -6.26 -35.12 25.24
C MET A 280 -6.48 -36.64 25.23
N ALA A 281 -7.73 -37.12 25.36
CA ALA A 281 -8.03 -38.55 25.38
C ALA A 281 -8.29 -39.18 23.99
N HIS A 282 -8.07 -38.44 22.89
CA HIS A 282 -8.17 -39.00 21.55
C HIS A 282 -6.90 -38.75 20.72
N ARG A 283 -6.24 -39.89 20.41
CA ARG A 283 -5.02 -40.12 19.61
C ARG A 283 -3.68 -40.00 20.37
N HIS A 284 -3.28 -41.08 21.03
CA HIS A 284 -1.86 -41.41 21.11
C HIS A 284 -1.32 -41.50 19.68
N VAL A 285 -0.45 -40.57 19.29
CA VAL A 285 0.30 -40.68 18.05
C VAL A 285 1.25 -41.85 18.23
N LYS A 286 1.04 -42.94 17.49
CA LYS A 286 1.94 -44.09 17.47
C LYS A 286 3.24 -43.66 16.77
N LEU A 287 4.17 -43.04 17.50
CA LEU A 287 5.51 -42.81 16.99
C LEU A 287 6.17 -44.15 16.71
N GLN A 288 6.80 -44.29 15.55
CA GLN A 288 7.66 -45.42 15.25
C GLN A 288 9.09 -45.07 15.68
N PHE A 289 9.81 -46.04 16.26
CA PHE A 289 11.19 -45.85 16.63
C PHE A 289 12.08 -45.73 15.37
N PRO A 290 13.05 -44.80 15.34
CA PRO A 290 13.89 -44.60 14.18
C PRO A 290 14.82 -45.81 13.97
N LYS A 291 14.89 -46.30 12.73
CA LYS A 291 15.87 -47.32 12.31
C LYS A 291 17.21 -46.67 11.94
N PHE A 292 18.32 -47.38 12.15
CA PHE A 292 19.66 -46.91 11.78
C PHE A 292 20.40 -47.98 10.98
N ASN A 293 20.84 -47.61 9.79
CA ASN A 293 21.70 -48.42 8.92
C ASN A 293 23.02 -47.67 8.66
N GLU A 294 22.96 -46.52 7.96
CA GLU A 294 24.09 -45.66 7.61
C GLU A 294 23.67 -44.18 7.73
N GLY A 295 24.53 -43.31 8.27
CA GLY A 295 24.25 -41.88 8.38
C GLY A 295 24.83 -41.21 9.62
N ASP A 296 24.26 -40.06 10.03
CA ASP A 296 24.74 -39.28 11.17
C ASP A 296 24.25 -39.89 12.50
N PRO A 297 25.12 -40.55 13.30
CA PRO A 297 24.71 -41.21 14.54
C PRO A 297 24.22 -40.21 15.59
N ILE A 298 24.70 -38.96 15.56
CA ILE A 298 24.30 -37.92 16.52
C ILE A 298 22.83 -37.56 16.33
N ALA A 299 22.40 -37.43 15.07
CA ALA A 299 21.02 -37.12 14.73
C ALA A 299 20.08 -38.28 15.09
N TRP A 300 20.53 -39.53 14.93
CA TRP A 300 19.76 -40.71 15.30
C TRP A 300 19.63 -40.88 16.81
N ILE A 301 20.74 -40.76 17.55
CA ILE A 301 20.77 -40.81 19.02
C ILE A 301 19.83 -39.75 19.62
N SER A 302 19.83 -38.53 19.07
CA SER A 302 18.92 -37.46 19.53
C SER A 302 17.44 -37.83 19.36
N LYS A 303 17.07 -38.44 18.22
CA LYS A 303 15.71 -38.92 17.97
C LYS A 303 15.33 -40.10 18.88
N ALA A 304 16.27 -41.03 19.13
CA ALA A 304 16.08 -42.14 20.05
C ALA A 304 15.84 -41.65 21.49
N LYS A 305 16.65 -40.68 21.98
CA LYS A 305 16.45 -40.03 23.29
C LYS A 305 15.09 -39.34 23.40
N GLN A 306 14.65 -38.63 22.37
CA GLN A 306 13.33 -37.99 22.33
C GLN A 306 12.20 -39.04 22.39
N TYR A 307 12.36 -40.16 21.70
CA TYR A 307 11.40 -41.27 21.76
C TYR A 307 11.36 -41.91 23.15
N PHE A 308 12.52 -42.18 23.76
CA PHE A 308 12.61 -42.73 25.11
C PHE A 308 11.96 -41.82 26.15
N ALA A 309 12.13 -40.51 26.02
CA ALA A 309 11.48 -39.52 26.87
C ALA A 309 9.97 -39.48 26.66
N TYR A 310 9.49 -39.56 25.42
CA TYR A 310 8.05 -39.54 25.12
C TYR A 310 7.33 -40.80 25.60
N GLN A 311 7.96 -41.97 25.42
CA GLN A 311 7.40 -43.27 25.81
C GLN A 311 7.76 -43.70 27.24
N ASN A 312 8.48 -42.86 28.00
CA ASN A 312 8.98 -43.14 29.35
C ASN A 312 9.73 -44.48 29.48
N ILE A 313 10.66 -44.77 28.55
CA ILE A 313 11.43 -46.02 28.57
C ILE A 313 12.52 -45.99 29.67
N PRO A 314 12.52 -46.96 30.61
CA PRO A 314 13.55 -47.09 31.66
C PRO A 314 14.95 -47.24 31.07
N PRO A 315 16.01 -46.72 31.72
CA PRO A 315 17.37 -46.73 31.20
C PRO A 315 17.87 -48.14 30.84
N ASP A 316 17.54 -49.14 31.65
CA ASP A 316 17.96 -50.54 31.49
C ASP A 316 17.48 -51.16 30.17
N HIS A 317 16.35 -50.67 29.63
CA HIS A 317 15.75 -51.19 28.40
C HIS A 317 16.17 -50.42 27.15
N ARG A 318 16.84 -49.26 27.27
CA ARG A 318 17.14 -48.37 26.13
C ARG A 318 18.09 -48.99 25.13
N VAL A 319 19.16 -49.63 25.61
CA VAL A 319 20.17 -50.28 24.77
C VAL A 319 19.56 -51.48 24.02
N SER A 320 18.78 -52.31 24.71
CA SER A 320 18.08 -53.44 24.09
C SER A 320 17.08 -52.97 23.03
N PHE A 321 16.33 -51.90 23.31
CA PHE A 321 15.36 -51.36 22.38
C PHE A 321 16.02 -50.70 21.15
N ALA A 322 17.12 -49.97 21.36
CA ALA A 322 17.90 -49.32 20.30
C ALA A 322 18.59 -50.33 19.39
N SER A 323 19.25 -51.35 19.97
CA SER A 323 19.96 -52.39 19.22
C SER A 323 19.05 -53.20 18.31
N TYR A 324 17.79 -53.45 18.72
CA TYR A 324 16.79 -54.11 17.87
C TYR A 324 16.48 -53.35 16.56
N HIS A 325 16.66 -52.03 16.55
CA HIS A 325 16.35 -51.17 15.41
C HIS A 325 17.61 -50.74 14.63
N LEU A 326 18.76 -51.36 14.92
CA LEU A 326 19.94 -51.29 14.07
C LEU A 326 19.74 -52.29 12.92
N GLU A 327 20.04 -51.87 11.70
CA GLU A 327 19.91 -52.66 10.48
C GLU A 327 21.26 -52.78 9.78
N ASP A 328 21.42 -53.82 8.97
CA ASP A 328 22.58 -54.05 8.11
C ASP A 328 23.93 -53.99 8.88
N GLU A 329 24.90 -53.22 8.36
CA GLU A 329 26.25 -53.07 8.92
C GLU A 329 26.25 -52.61 10.38
N ALA A 330 25.28 -51.79 10.79
CA ALA A 330 25.19 -51.30 12.16
C ALA A 330 24.80 -52.40 13.17
N ASN A 331 23.99 -53.38 12.76
CA ASN A 331 23.63 -54.51 13.60
C ASN A 331 24.79 -55.51 13.73
N GLU A 332 25.48 -55.81 12.62
CA GLU A 332 26.65 -56.71 12.63
C GLU A 332 27.78 -56.14 13.50
N TRP A 333 28.04 -54.83 13.39
CA TRP A 333 28.99 -54.14 14.26
C TRP A 333 28.57 -54.24 15.73
N TRP A 334 27.31 -53.95 16.06
CA TRP A 334 26.88 -53.93 17.46
C TRP A 334 26.99 -55.32 18.11
N GLN A 335 26.72 -56.39 17.36
CA GLN A 335 26.91 -57.76 17.83
C GLN A 335 28.40 -58.07 18.10
N ALA A 336 29.31 -57.60 17.24
CA ALA A 336 30.75 -57.75 17.44
C ALA A 336 31.25 -56.94 18.65
N THR A 337 30.78 -55.71 18.83
CA THR A 337 31.13 -54.83 19.97
C THR A 337 30.59 -55.39 21.29
N MET A 338 29.35 -55.91 21.31
CA MET A 338 28.78 -56.59 22.48
C MET A 338 29.61 -57.81 22.88
N LYS A 339 30.17 -58.56 21.92
CA LYS A 339 31.07 -59.68 22.20
C LYS A 339 32.39 -59.22 22.83
N ALA A 340 32.98 -58.15 22.31
CA ALA A 340 34.21 -57.57 22.87
C ALA A 340 34.00 -57.00 24.28
N LEU A 341 32.91 -56.26 24.51
CA LEU A 341 32.58 -55.71 25.84
C LEU A 341 32.25 -56.80 26.87
N ALA A 342 31.73 -57.95 26.43
CA ALA A 342 31.50 -59.11 27.29
C ALA A 342 32.81 -59.80 27.71
N GLU A 343 33.85 -59.75 26.87
CA GLU A 343 35.20 -60.24 27.20
C GLU A 343 35.91 -59.31 28.21
N GLU A 344 35.54 -58.02 28.24
CA GLU A 344 36.08 -57.00 29.15
C GLU A 344 35.27 -56.82 30.46
N GLU A 345 34.21 -57.60 30.67
CA GLU A 345 33.32 -57.54 31.85
C GLU A 345 32.66 -56.16 32.10
N THR A 346 32.51 -55.37 31.03
CA THR A 346 32.00 -53.99 31.10
C THR A 346 30.47 -53.93 31.10
N VAL A 347 29.86 -53.22 32.05
CA VAL A 347 28.40 -53.02 32.07
C VAL A 347 27.99 -52.07 30.95
N VAL A 348 27.21 -52.59 30.00
CA VAL A 348 26.75 -51.82 28.83
C VAL A 348 25.60 -50.89 29.24
N THR A 349 25.93 -49.66 29.62
CA THR A 349 24.92 -48.60 29.82
C THR A 349 24.62 -47.88 28.52
N TRP A 350 23.56 -47.06 28.51
CA TRP A 350 23.21 -46.23 27.37
C TRP A 350 24.34 -45.25 26.98
N GLU A 351 25.10 -44.78 27.96
CA GLU A 351 26.23 -43.89 27.76
C GLU A 351 27.38 -44.57 27.01
N VAL A 352 27.71 -45.81 27.38
CA VAL A 352 28.72 -46.64 26.68
C VAL A 352 28.26 -46.94 25.25
N PHE A 353 26.98 -47.26 25.06
CA PHE A 353 26.39 -47.46 23.73
C PHE A 353 26.53 -46.20 22.84
N GLU A 354 26.27 -45.01 23.39
CA GLU A 354 26.42 -43.76 22.65
C GLU A 354 27.87 -43.44 22.27
N GLU A 355 28.81 -43.74 23.17
CA GLU A 355 30.23 -43.52 22.94
C GLU A 355 30.77 -44.43 21.83
N GLU A 356 30.46 -45.73 21.89
CA GLU A 356 30.82 -46.71 20.86
C GLU A 356 30.17 -46.39 19.51
N MET A 357 28.89 -46.01 19.49
CA MET A 357 28.21 -45.60 18.26
C MET A 357 28.87 -44.36 17.64
N ARG A 358 29.29 -43.38 18.46
CA ARG A 358 30.04 -42.21 17.97
C ARG A 358 31.45 -42.58 17.54
N ALA A 359 32.12 -43.50 18.21
CA ALA A 359 33.48 -43.90 17.84
C ALA A 359 33.52 -44.61 16.48
N ARG A 360 32.52 -45.46 16.19
CA ARG A 360 32.44 -46.22 14.93
C ARG A 360 31.84 -45.43 13.77
N PHE A 361 30.67 -44.81 13.98
CA PHE A 361 29.89 -44.17 12.92
C PHE A 361 29.93 -42.63 12.99
N GLY A 362 30.57 -42.08 14.02
CA GLY A 362 30.76 -40.64 14.11
C GLY A 362 31.75 -40.13 13.06
N PRO A 363 31.76 -38.82 12.81
CA PRO A 363 32.77 -38.20 11.97
C PRO A 363 34.15 -38.53 12.54
N THR A 364 35.04 -39.08 11.71
CA THR A 364 36.45 -39.30 12.07
C THR A 364 37.03 -37.98 12.57
N ALA A 365 37.95 -37.99 13.53
CA ALA A 365 38.58 -36.82 14.17
C ALA A 365 39.30 -35.82 13.21
N ALA A 366 39.02 -35.87 11.91
CA ALA A 366 39.45 -34.95 10.86
C ALA A 366 38.41 -33.86 10.52
N GLU A 367 37.21 -33.87 11.09
CA GLU A 367 36.27 -32.74 11.04
C GLU A 367 36.18 -32.07 12.42
N ASP A 368 37.12 -31.18 12.74
CA ASP A 368 37.02 -30.31 13.91
C ASP A 368 35.83 -29.35 13.72
N PHE A 369 34.65 -29.74 14.24
CA PHE A 369 33.44 -28.91 14.14
C PHE A 369 33.62 -27.54 14.80
N ASP A 370 34.50 -27.44 15.81
CA ASP A 370 34.96 -26.19 16.41
C ASP A 370 35.70 -25.29 15.40
N GLU A 371 36.60 -25.88 14.60
CA GLU A 371 37.32 -25.18 13.54
C GLU A 371 36.34 -24.76 12.42
N ALA A 372 35.45 -25.66 12.01
CA ALA A 372 34.42 -25.39 11.02
C ALA A 372 33.46 -24.27 11.47
N LEU A 373 33.04 -24.26 12.73
CA LEU A 373 32.18 -23.23 13.31
C LEU A 373 32.90 -21.88 13.41
N SER A 374 34.22 -21.87 13.65
CA SER A 374 35.03 -20.64 13.70
C SER A 374 35.28 -20.03 12.32
N LYS A 375 35.37 -20.85 11.27
CA LYS A 375 35.70 -20.45 9.89
C LYS A 375 34.49 -20.30 8.98
N ILE A 376 33.29 -20.57 9.47
CA ILE A 376 32.06 -20.49 8.68
C ILE A 376 31.91 -19.09 8.05
N ARG A 377 31.65 -19.05 6.74
CA ARG A 377 31.43 -17.80 5.99
C ARG A 377 30.18 -17.87 5.14
N GLN A 378 29.47 -16.76 5.07
CA GLN A 378 28.28 -16.59 4.24
C GLN A 378 28.68 -16.48 2.76
N THR A 379 28.68 -17.61 2.05
CA THR A 379 28.86 -17.64 0.58
C THR A 379 27.52 -17.38 -0.14
N GLY A 380 26.45 -18.05 0.30
CA GLY A 380 25.12 -18.03 -0.30
C GLY A 380 24.13 -17.05 0.34
N SER A 381 22.87 -17.50 0.49
CA SER A 381 21.81 -16.75 1.16
C SER A 381 22.04 -16.68 2.68
N LEU A 382 21.44 -15.69 3.35
CA LEU A 382 21.51 -15.63 4.81
C LEU A 382 20.90 -16.88 5.47
N ARG A 383 19.83 -17.43 4.88
CA ARG A 383 19.12 -18.60 5.38
C ARG A 383 19.97 -19.88 5.30
N ASP A 384 20.76 -20.04 4.24
CA ASP A 384 21.65 -21.20 4.09
C ASP A 384 22.81 -21.12 5.09
N TYR A 385 23.37 -19.91 5.27
CA TYR A 385 24.37 -19.65 6.30
C TYR A 385 23.84 -19.92 7.70
N GLN A 386 22.65 -19.42 8.03
CA GLN A 386 22.02 -19.64 9.34
C GLN A 386 21.80 -21.14 9.59
N ARG A 387 21.30 -21.88 8.60
CA ARG A 387 21.10 -23.33 8.71
C ARG A 387 22.41 -24.07 8.99
N GLU A 388 23.48 -23.72 8.27
CA GLU A 388 24.78 -24.36 8.45
C GLU A 388 25.42 -24.01 9.79
N PHE A 389 25.26 -22.75 10.22
CA PHE A 389 25.69 -22.30 11.54
C PHE A 389 24.98 -23.08 12.66
N GLU A 390 23.65 -23.23 12.58
CA GLU A 390 22.85 -24.00 13.54
C GLU A 390 23.23 -25.50 13.51
N ARG A 391 23.54 -26.06 12.32
CA ARG A 391 24.00 -27.44 12.18
C ARG A 391 25.33 -27.68 12.91
N LEU A 392 26.30 -26.78 12.73
CA LEU A 392 27.61 -26.85 13.39
C LEU A 392 27.49 -26.55 14.89
N GLN A 393 26.70 -25.56 15.28
CA GLN A 393 26.44 -25.22 16.68
C GLN A 393 25.84 -26.40 17.46
N ASN A 394 24.94 -27.18 16.85
CA ASN A 394 24.34 -28.35 17.48
C ASN A 394 25.30 -29.53 17.65
N LYS A 395 26.43 -29.53 16.92
CA LYS A 395 27.47 -30.58 16.99
C LYS A 395 28.63 -30.20 17.92
N VAL A 396 28.71 -28.94 18.34
CA VAL A 396 29.79 -28.39 19.16
C VAL A 396 29.29 -28.10 20.57
N SER A 397 30.09 -28.46 21.58
CA SER A 397 29.80 -28.20 22.99
C SER A 397 30.86 -27.29 23.63
N GLY A 398 30.47 -26.41 24.57
CA GLY A 398 31.41 -25.60 25.37
C GLY A 398 31.65 -24.16 24.91
N TRP A 399 30.99 -23.68 23.85
CA TRP A 399 31.13 -22.30 23.38
C TRP A 399 30.34 -21.29 24.21
N THR A 400 30.98 -20.17 24.56
CA THR A 400 30.30 -19.05 25.22
C THR A 400 29.40 -18.29 24.24
N GLN A 401 28.33 -17.65 24.74
CA GLN A 401 27.47 -16.78 23.93
C GLN A 401 28.26 -15.68 23.20
N LYS A 402 29.31 -15.13 23.83
CA LYS A 402 30.18 -14.12 23.24
C LYS A 402 30.97 -14.68 22.04
N ALA A 403 31.50 -15.91 22.16
CA ALA A 403 32.21 -16.58 21.07
C ALA A 403 31.27 -16.93 19.91
N LEU A 404 30.05 -17.40 20.20
CA LEU A 404 29.03 -17.69 19.20
C LEU A 404 28.60 -16.43 18.42
N ILE A 405 28.36 -15.32 19.11
CA ILE A 405 28.04 -14.04 18.47
C ILE A 405 29.23 -13.55 17.62
N GLY A 406 30.45 -13.64 18.17
CA GLY A 406 31.67 -13.25 17.46
C GLY A 406 31.89 -14.04 16.17
N SER A 407 31.71 -15.36 16.23
CA SER A 407 31.81 -16.22 15.05
C SER A 407 30.67 -15.97 14.06
N TYR A 408 29.42 -15.87 14.55
CA TYR A 408 28.27 -15.59 13.69
C TYR A 408 28.41 -14.27 12.93
N VAL A 409 28.79 -13.19 13.62
CA VAL A 409 28.99 -11.86 12.99
C VAL A 409 30.25 -11.83 12.11
N GLY A 410 31.30 -12.58 12.47
CA GLY A 410 32.52 -12.71 11.68
C GLY A 410 32.33 -13.47 10.37
N GLY A 411 31.39 -14.42 10.32
CA GLY A 411 31.05 -15.17 9.12
C GLY A 411 30.06 -14.49 8.18
N LEU A 412 29.31 -13.48 8.64
CA LEU A 412 28.35 -12.74 7.81
C LEU A 412 29.05 -11.85 6.76
N LYS A 413 28.36 -11.59 5.64
CA LYS A 413 28.80 -10.61 4.63
C LYS A 413 28.95 -9.22 5.27
N ASP A 414 30.00 -8.50 4.89
CA ASP A 414 30.36 -7.17 5.45
C ASP A 414 29.19 -6.19 5.47
N ALA A 415 28.41 -6.15 4.37
CA ALA A 415 27.23 -5.29 4.25
C ALA A 415 26.16 -5.50 5.34
N ILE A 416 26.13 -6.70 5.94
CA ILE A 416 25.23 -7.08 7.04
C ILE A 416 25.97 -6.95 8.37
N SER A 417 27.19 -7.47 8.48
CA SER A 417 27.95 -7.54 9.73
C SER A 417 28.28 -6.16 10.30
N ASP A 418 28.66 -5.18 9.46
CA ASP A 418 28.98 -3.82 9.89
C ASP A 418 27.80 -3.13 10.57
N SER A 419 26.59 -3.35 10.06
CA SER A 419 25.37 -2.76 10.61
C SER A 419 25.01 -3.37 11.95
N ILE A 420 25.19 -4.68 12.12
CA ILE A 420 24.88 -5.39 13.38
C ILE A 420 25.88 -5.01 14.47
N ARG A 421 27.17 -4.82 14.12
CA ARG A 421 28.22 -4.42 15.07
C ARG A 421 27.90 -3.09 15.78
N MET A 422 27.20 -2.17 15.10
CA MET A 422 26.77 -0.89 15.70
C MET A 422 25.75 -1.07 16.83
N PHE A 423 24.94 -2.12 16.80
CA PHE A 423 23.89 -2.37 17.81
C PHE A 423 24.36 -3.20 19.01
N GLN A 424 25.59 -3.72 18.98
CA GLN A 424 26.21 -4.51 20.06
C GLN A 424 25.27 -5.57 20.69
N PRO A 425 24.80 -6.56 19.91
CA PRO A 425 23.87 -7.56 20.42
C PRO A 425 24.50 -8.41 21.53
N LYS A 426 23.72 -8.64 22.60
CA LYS A 426 24.16 -9.42 23.78
C LYS A 426 23.78 -10.90 23.71
N THR A 427 22.90 -11.27 22.78
CA THR A 427 22.42 -12.65 22.62
C THR A 427 22.53 -13.08 21.15
N LEU A 428 22.76 -14.38 20.93
CA LEU A 428 22.77 -14.96 19.59
C LEU A 428 21.43 -14.74 18.88
N LYS A 429 20.31 -14.90 19.59
CA LYS A 429 18.96 -14.67 19.05
C LYS A 429 18.78 -13.23 18.52
N ALA A 430 19.16 -12.21 19.30
CA ALA A 430 19.07 -10.83 18.84
C ALA A 430 19.98 -10.55 17.64
N THR A 431 21.15 -11.20 17.60
CA THR A 431 22.08 -11.11 16.46
C THR A 431 21.46 -11.68 15.17
N ILE A 432 20.77 -12.82 15.27
CA ILE A 432 20.06 -13.45 14.15
C ILE A 432 18.91 -12.56 13.66
N GLU A 433 18.08 -12.04 14.57
CA GLU A 433 16.97 -11.14 14.24
C GLU A 433 17.47 -9.87 13.53
N LEU A 434 18.54 -9.24 14.05
CA LEU A 434 19.17 -8.08 13.43
C LEU A 434 19.75 -8.39 12.04
N ALA A 435 20.33 -9.57 11.86
CA ALA A 435 20.84 -10.02 10.56
C ALA A 435 19.72 -10.21 9.54
N GLN A 436 18.61 -10.82 9.94
CA GLN A 436 17.43 -11.01 9.07
C GLN A 436 16.82 -9.69 8.65
N MET A 437 16.57 -8.77 9.61
CA MET A 437 16.04 -7.44 9.30
C MET A 437 16.94 -6.68 8.31
N ARG A 438 18.27 -6.80 8.46
CA ARG A 438 19.23 -6.14 7.59
C ARG A 438 19.28 -6.76 6.20
N ASP A 439 19.28 -8.09 6.08
CA ASP A 439 19.22 -8.77 4.79
C ASP A 439 17.93 -8.45 4.04
N GLU A 440 16.79 -8.40 4.71
CA GLU A 440 15.53 -7.95 4.11
C GLU A 440 15.58 -6.51 3.61
N GLN A 441 16.23 -5.61 4.36
CA GLN A 441 16.43 -4.23 3.92
C GLN A 441 17.33 -4.16 2.67
N LEU A 442 18.43 -4.93 2.64
CA LEU A 442 19.34 -5.01 1.49
C LEU A 442 18.66 -5.65 0.28
N GLN A 443 17.85 -6.68 0.47
CA GLN A 443 17.07 -7.29 -0.60
C GLN A 443 16.02 -6.31 -1.16
N ARG A 444 15.36 -5.52 -0.31
CA ARG A 444 14.45 -4.45 -0.75
C ARG A 444 15.20 -3.40 -1.59
N GLN A 445 16.34 -2.91 -1.12
CA GLN A 445 17.17 -1.97 -1.87
C GLN A 445 17.68 -2.55 -3.20
N ARG A 446 18.10 -3.82 -3.22
CA ARG A 446 18.54 -4.52 -4.44
C ARG A 446 17.39 -4.72 -5.43
N LYS A 447 16.18 -5.03 -4.98
CA LYS A 447 14.99 -5.12 -5.86
C LYS A 447 14.68 -3.75 -6.46
N PHE A 448 14.71 -2.67 -5.68
CA PHE A 448 14.57 -1.30 -6.18
C PHE A 448 15.67 -0.93 -7.21
N ASN A 449 16.94 -1.24 -6.94
CA ASN A 449 18.04 -0.99 -7.88
C ASN A 449 17.99 -1.89 -9.12
N THR A 450 17.55 -3.14 -9.01
CA THR A 450 17.40 -4.05 -10.15
C THR A 450 16.27 -3.59 -11.07
N PHE A 451 15.21 -3.00 -10.53
CA PHE A 451 14.18 -2.31 -11.31
C PHE A 451 14.73 -1.08 -12.05
N ASN A 452 15.58 -0.26 -11.40
CA ASN A 452 16.22 0.89 -12.04
C ASN A 452 17.24 0.49 -13.13
N TYR A 453 18.06 -0.54 -12.90
CA TYR A 453 19.02 -1.02 -13.89
C TYR A 453 18.37 -1.79 -15.05
N ARG A 454 17.25 -2.49 -14.81
CA ARG A 454 16.47 -3.12 -15.88
C ARG A 454 15.69 -2.10 -16.71
N ALA A 455 15.24 -1.00 -16.10
CA ALA A 455 14.68 0.16 -16.81
C ALA A 455 15.74 0.94 -17.62
N GLN A 456 17.01 0.95 -17.18
CA GLN A 456 18.11 1.56 -17.95
C GLN A 456 18.69 0.66 -19.06
N ARG A 457 18.65 -0.68 -18.94
CA ARG A 457 19.13 -1.61 -19.99
C ARG A 457 18.07 -2.02 -21.02
N SER A 458 16.79 -1.69 -20.83
CA SER A 458 15.75 -1.83 -21.87
C SER A 458 15.77 -0.72 -22.92
N SER A 459 16.82 0.12 -22.95
CA SER A 459 16.97 1.25 -23.89
C SER A 459 17.77 0.92 -25.16
N THR A 460 18.10 -0.35 -25.42
CA THR A 460 18.90 -0.73 -26.62
C THR A 460 18.37 -1.91 -27.44
N VAL A 461 17.14 -2.38 -27.22
CA VAL A 461 16.45 -3.22 -28.20
C VAL A 461 15.18 -2.49 -28.61
N GLN A 462 15.03 -2.29 -29.92
CA GLN A 462 13.86 -1.66 -30.54
C GLN A 462 12.56 -2.27 -29.98
N PRO A 463 11.54 -1.47 -29.65
CA PRO A 463 10.27 -2.01 -29.21
C PRO A 463 9.59 -2.76 -30.36
N PRO A 464 9.03 -3.97 -30.13
CA PRO A 464 8.09 -4.55 -31.06
C PRO A 464 6.83 -3.66 -31.15
N THR A 465 6.26 -3.62 -32.34
CA THR A 465 5.05 -2.89 -32.71
C THR A 465 3.95 -3.02 -31.65
N PRO A 466 3.29 -1.92 -31.23
CA PRO A 466 2.30 -1.96 -30.16
C PRO A 466 0.95 -2.46 -30.70
N THR A 467 0.70 -3.78 -30.60
CA THR A 467 -0.67 -4.32 -30.65
C THR A 467 -1.14 -4.62 -29.22
N GLY A 468 -1.21 -3.56 -28.41
CA GLY A 468 -1.71 -3.63 -27.04
C GLY A 468 -2.00 -2.24 -26.52
N ASN A 469 -3.27 -1.93 -26.30
CA ASN A 469 -3.75 -0.64 -25.84
C ASN A 469 -3.09 -0.24 -24.51
N PRO A 470 -2.47 0.96 -24.39
CA PRO A 470 -1.95 1.45 -23.12
C PRO A 470 -3.13 1.88 -22.22
N LYS A 471 -3.29 1.16 -21.10
CA LYS A 471 -4.34 1.37 -20.09
C LYS A 471 -4.22 2.78 -19.48
N ARG A 472 -5.29 3.59 -19.66
CA ARG A 472 -5.47 4.94 -19.10
C ARG A 472 -5.52 4.92 -17.56
N LEU A 473 -5.14 6.04 -16.96
CA LEU A 473 -5.26 6.26 -15.52
C LEU A 473 -6.75 6.40 -15.14
N ASN A 474 -7.38 5.27 -14.80
CA ASN A 474 -8.80 5.20 -14.46
C ASN A 474 -8.98 5.09 -12.93
N THR A 475 -10.11 5.56 -12.41
CA THR A 475 -10.67 5.31 -11.07
C THR A 475 -10.84 3.81 -10.69
N LYS A 476 -10.32 2.87 -11.53
CA LYS A 476 -9.86 1.52 -11.11
C LYS A 476 -9.06 1.58 -9.80
N LEU A 477 -8.50 2.73 -9.46
CA LEU A 477 -7.89 3.09 -8.18
C LEU A 477 -8.72 2.79 -6.92
N TYR A 478 -10.03 3.08 -6.89
CA TYR A 478 -10.88 2.86 -5.71
C TYR A 478 -11.43 1.42 -5.66
N GLY A 479 -11.81 0.86 -6.81
CA GLY A 479 -12.24 -0.53 -6.93
C GLY A 479 -11.11 -1.52 -6.66
N GLN A 480 -9.91 -1.30 -7.22
CA GLN A 480 -8.72 -2.11 -6.95
C GLN A 480 -8.15 -1.88 -5.55
N TRP A 481 -8.44 -0.76 -4.89
CA TRP A 481 -8.05 -0.57 -3.49
C TRP A 481 -8.82 -1.52 -2.55
N PHE A 482 -10.11 -1.75 -2.81
CA PHE A 482 -10.91 -2.72 -2.07
C PHE A 482 -10.69 -4.18 -2.51
N THR A 483 -10.33 -4.42 -3.78
CA THR A 483 -10.34 -5.78 -4.36
C THR A 483 -8.97 -6.35 -4.77
N THR A 484 -7.90 -5.55 -4.86
CA THR A 484 -6.62 -6.00 -5.45
C THR A 484 -5.38 -5.65 -4.59
N GLU A 485 -4.55 -6.64 -4.25
CA GLU A 485 -3.33 -6.51 -3.42
C GLU A 485 -2.20 -5.60 -3.97
N LYS A 486 -2.37 -4.90 -5.10
CA LYS A 486 -1.31 -4.10 -5.73
C LYS A 486 -1.40 -2.64 -5.29
N ARG A 487 -0.30 -2.11 -4.73
CA ARG A 487 -0.10 -0.70 -4.27
C ARG A 487 -0.08 0.34 -5.41
N PHE A 488 -1.05 0.33 -6.31
CA PHE A 488 -1.12 1.17 -7.52
C PHE A 488 -1.26 2.67 -7.19
N LEU A 489 -2.08 3.02 -6.18
CA LEU A 489 -2.21 4.37 -5.60
C LEU A 489 -0.88 5.01 -5.23
N SER A 490 -0.02 4.27 -4.53
CA SER A 490 1.27 4.78 -4.04
C SER A 490 2.25 5.12 -5.16
N ILE A 491 2.07 4.53 -6.34
CA ILE A 491 2.95 4.75 -7.50
C ILE A 491 2.51 5.99 -8.27
N MET A 492 1.20 6.21 -8.42
CA MET A 492 0.62 7.21 -9.33
C MET A 492 0.21 8.53 -8.66
N ALA A 493 -0.15 8.51 -7.37
CA ALA A 493 -0.53 9.72 -6.64
C ALA A 493 0.62 10.75 -6.62
N ASN A 494 0.33 11.97 -7.05
CA ASN A 494 1.27 13.08 -7.07
C ASN A 494 0.60 14.38 -6.60
N PRO A 495 1.34 15.46 -6.30
CA PRO A 495 0.73 16.70 -5.80
C PRO A 495 -0.32 17.32 -6.73
N ALA A 496 -0.24 17.07 -8.05
CA ALA A 496 -1.26 17.53 -8.99
C ALA A 496 -2.58 16.75 -8.87
N SER A 497 -2.60 15.56 -8.25
CA SER A 497 -3.83 14.81 -8.01
C SER A 497 -4.83 15.56 -7.13
N GLN A 498 -4.36 16.54 -6.33
CA GLN A 498 -5.23 17.45 -5.56
C GLN A 498 -6.16 18.30 -6.44
N VAL A 499 -5.90 18.44 -7.76
CA VAL A 499 -6.78 19.21 -8.66
C VAL A 499 -8.17 18.57 -8.81
N SER A 500 -8.30 17.23 -8.77
CA SER A 500 -9.61 16.54 -8.77
C SER A 500 -10.40 16.84 -7.50
N VAL A 501 -9.74 16.84 -6.34
CA VAL A 501 -10.35 17.23 -5.05
C VAL A 501 -10.87 18.66 -5.11
N ILE A 502 -10.04 19.60 -5.60
CA ILE A 502 -10.41 21.00 -5.75
C ILE A 502 -11.64 21.15 -6.66
N ALA A 503 -11.73 20.36 -7.74
CA ALA A 503 -12.87 20.43 -8.65
C ALA A 503 -14.20 20.13 -7.96
N ASN A 504 -14.24 19.06 -7.13
CA ASN A 504 -15.42 18.71 -6.36
C ASN A 504 -15.80 19.80 -5.33
N LEU A 505 -14.81 20.38 -4.65
CA LEU A 505 -15.05 21.43 -3.65
C LEU A 505 -15.50 22.75 -4.27
N VAL A 506 -14.94 23.16 -5.42
CA VAL A 506 -15.40 24.33 -6.19
C VAL A 506 -16.81 24.10 -6.73
N ALA A 507 -17.12 22.90 -7.21
CA ALA A 507 -18.46 22.54 -7.67
C ALA A 507 -19.47 22.58 -6.52
N ALA A 508 -19.10 22.07 -5.33
CA ALA A 508 -19.94 22.14 -4.13
C ALA A 508 -20.32 23.59 -3.78
N ARG A 509 -19.35 24.51 -3.79
CA ARG A 509 -19.61 25.95 -3.57
C ARG A 509 -20.59 26.52 -4.60
N GLY A 510 -20.38 26.25 -5.89
CA GLY A 510 -21.29 26.73 -6.94
C GLY A 510 -22.69 26.12 -6.85
N ALA A 511 -22.83 24.87 -6.39
CA ALA A 511 -24.13 24.23 -6.16
C ALA A 511 -24.94 24.96 -5.08
N VAL A 512 -24.29 25.51 -4.05
CA VAL A 512 -24.95 26.34 -3.03
C VAL A 512 -25.49 27.64 -3.63
N GLU A 513 -24.75 28.31 -4.53
CA GLU A 513 -25.19 29.57 -5.15
C GLU A 513 -26.52 29.42 -5.91
N MET A 514 -26.82 28.22 -6.41
CA MET A 514 -28.09 27.90 -7.08
C MET A 514 -29.20 27.44 -6.12
N GLY A 515 -28.89 27.23 -4.84
CA GLY A 515 -29.80 26.71 -3.82
C GLY A 515 -29.82 25.18 -3.67
N TRP A 516 -28.92 24.44 -4.31
CA TRP A 516 -28.88 22.97 -4.27
C TRP A 516 -28.00 22.44 -3.13
N LYS A 517 -28.45 22.65 -1.88
CA LYS A 517 -27.67 22.29 -0.68
C LYS A 517 -27.30 20.80 -0.58
N GLU A 518 -28.23 19.89 -0.90
CA GLU A 518 -27.96 18.44 -0.84
C GLU A 518 -26.92 17.99 -1.87
N CYS A 519 -27.00 18.54 -3.09
CA CYS A 519 -25.99 18.30 -4.12
C CYS A 519 -24.63 18.85 -3.70
N ALA A 520 -24.61 20.04 -3.09
CA ALA A 520 -23.39 20.64 -2.55
C ALA A 520 -22.76 19.77 -1.45
N LEU A 521 -23.57 19.24 -0.52
CA LEU A 521 -23.12 18.32 0.51
C LEU A 521 -22.53 17.03 -0.09
N CYS A 522 -23.19 16.43 -1.08
CA CYS A 522 -22.69 15.25 -1.76
C CYS A 522 -21.32 15.49 -2.43
N LEU A 523 -21.18 16.57 -3.18
CA LEU A 523 -19.93 16.96 -3.84
C LEU A 523 -18.82 17.27 -2.83
N PHE A 524 -19.16 17.95 -1.73
CA PHE A 524 -18.25 18.26 -0.65
C PHE A 524 -17.74 16.97 0.03
N SER A 525 -18.63 16.04 0.36
CA SER A 525 -18.27 14.75 0.96
C SER A 525 -17.36 13.93 0.05
N LEU A 526 -17.65 13.86 -1.26
CA LEU A 526 -16.81 13.18 -2.23
C LEU A 526 -15.40 13.81 -2.27
N GLY A 527 -15.33 15.14 -2.34
CA GLY A 527 -14.07 15.88 -2.32
C GLY A 527 -13.25 15.64 -1.04
N MET A 528 -13.87 15.67 0.14
CA MET A 528 -13.18 15.48 1.41
C MET A 528 -12.68 14.04 1.65
N VAL A 529 -13.45 13.04 1.24
CA VAL A 529 -13.00 11.63 1.27
C VAL A 529 -11.83 11.44 0.32
N HIS A 530 -11.92 11.99 -0.89
CA HIS A 530 -10.84 11.96 -1.88
C HIS A 530 -9.58 12.67 -1.36
N TYR A 531 -9.73 13.84 -0.73
CA TYR A 531 -8.64 14.58 -0.08
C TYR A 531 -7.91 13.72 0.95
N LEU A 532 -8.63 13.07 1.86
CA LEU A 532 -8.04 12.25 2.91
C LEU A 532 -7.17 11.13 2.32
N VAL A 533 -7.68 10.44 1.29
CA VAL A 533 -6.95 9.36 0.61
C VAL A 533 -5.69 9.88 -0.07
N ILE A 534 -5.78 10.98 -0.84
CA ILE A 534 -4.60 11.58 -1.48
C ILE A 534 -3.61 12.10 -0.44
N PHE A 535 -4.08 12.74 0.62
CA PHE A 535 -3.23 13.32 1.65
C PHE A 535 -2.42 12.24 2.36
N VAL A 536 -3.06 11.17 2.82
CA VAL A 536 -2.37 10.04 3.49
C VAL A 536 -1.37 9.36 2.55
N THR A 537 -1.77 9.10 1.30
CA THR A 537 -0.89 8.44 0.31
C THR A 537 0.33 9.29 -0.05
N LEU A 538 0.17 10.61 -0.18
CA LEU A 538 1.27 11.52 -0.45
C LEU A 538 2.15 11.76 0.78
N TYR A 539 1.57 11.82 1.98
CA TYR A 539 2.31 11.96 3.24
C TYR A 539 3.28 10.79 3.46
N GLN A 540 2.82 9.56 3.23
CA GLN A 540 3.65 8.35 3.33
C GLN A 540 4.78 8.29 2.30
N ARG A 541 4.71 9.07 1.21
CA ARG A 541 5.72 9.12 0.14
C ARG A 541 6.81 10.19 0.37
N LEU A 542 6.60 11.13 1.30
CA LEU A 542 7.46 12.30 1.47
C LEU A 542 8.88 12.04 2.05
N PRO A 543 9.21 10.97 2.79
CA PRO A 543 10.57 10.75 3.24
C PRO A 543 11.34 9.78 2.32
N GLY A 544 11.94 10.29 1.23
CA GLY A 544 13.14 9.65 0.65
C GLY A 544 13.26 9.44 -0.87
N GLY A 545 12.27 9.81 -1.70
CA GLY A 545 12.34 9.57 -3.15
C GLY A 545 12.60 10.82 -4.01
N ASN A 546 13.76 10.93 -4.64
CA ASN A 546 14.11 11.97 -5.64
C ASN A 546 13.30 11.87 -6.98
N ASN A 547 12.05 11.41 -6.94
CA ASN A 547 11.29 11.02 -8.13
C ASN A 547 10.35 12.11 -8.67
N PHE A 548 10.31 13.30 -8.07
CA PHE A 548 9.50 14.41 -8.59
C PHE A 548 10.40 15.45 -9.26
N PRO A 549 10.14 15.82 -10.54
CA PRO A 549 10.98 16.76 -11.27
C PRO A 549 11.18 18.06 -10.49
N THR A 550 12.42 18.52 -10.41
CA THR A 550 12.77 19.75 -9.67
C THR A 550 12.05 20.99 -10.21
N THR A 551 11.66 20.96 -11.49
CA THR A 551 10.88 21.99 -12.20
C THR A 551 9.40 22.01 -11.83
N LEU A 552 8.85 20.93 -11.27
CA LEU A 552 7.43 20.84 -10.89
C LEU A 552 7.19 21.06 -9.41
N ARG A 553 8.24 21.31 -8.61
CA ARG A 553 8.11 21.52 -7.16
C ARG A 553 7.11 22.63 -6.74
N PRO A 554 6.84 23.70 -7.52
CA PRO A 554 5.77 24.63 -7.16
C PRO A 554 4.38 23.97 -7.06
N VAL A 555 4.16 22.79 -7.66
CA VAL A 555 2.90 22.05 -7.54
C VAL A 555 2.64 21.53 -6.11
N PHE A 556 3.66 21.49 -5.22
CA PHE A 556 3.45 21.23 -3.80
C PHE A 556 2.54 22.26 -3.11
N PHE A 557 2.37 23.46 -3.68
CA PHE A 557 1.40 24.41 -3.14
C PHE A 557 -0.06 23.96 -3.27
N LEU A 558 -0.36 22.96 -4.11
CA LEU A 558 -1.70 22.37 -4.16
C LEU A 558 -2.09 21.60 -2.89
N PHE A 559 -1.15 21.29 -1.98
CA PHE A 559 -1.46 20.57 -0.73
C PHE A 559 -2.34 21.38 0.23
N PHE A 560 -2.18 22.70 0.30
CA PHE A 560 -3.03 23.54 1.14
C PHE A 560 -4.25 24.07 0.36
N ALA A 561 -4.29 23.89 -0.95
CA ALA A 561 -5.40 24.33 -1.79
C ALA A 561 -6.71 23.60 -1.46
N ALA A 562 -6.66 22.28 -1.34
CA ALA A 562 -7.83 21.47 -1.01
C ALA A 562 -8.49 21.86 0.34
N PRO A 563 -7.76 21.97 1.46
CA PRO A 563 -8.38 22.43 2.71
C PRO A 563 -8.85 23.88 2.66
N ALA A 564 -8.18 24.79 1.92
CA ALA A 564 -8.67 26.16 1.72
C ALA A 564 -10.01 26.19 0.94
N THR A 565 -10.06 25.52 -0.21
CA THR A 565 -11.29 25.40 -1.01
C THR A 565 -12.39 24.70 -0.22
N GLY A 566 -12.06 23.72 0.63
CA GLY A 566 -12.99 23.04 1.52
C GLY A 566 -13.57 23.96 2.59
N SER A 567 -12.73 24.77 3.26
CA SER A 567 -13.17 25.79 4.23
C SER A 567 -14.20 26.72 3.58
N LEU A 568 -13.85 27.27 2.42
CA LEU A 568 -14.69 28.22 1.71
C LEU A 568 -16.00 27.59 1.19
N ALA A 569 -15.97 26.34 0.74
CA ALA A 569 -17.16 25.60 0.32
C ALA A 569 -18.07 25.26 1.51
N TRP A 570 -17.50 24.86 2.66
CA TRP A 570 -18.26 24.59 3.87
C TRP A 570 -18.93 25.85 4.42
N ASN A 571 -18.21 26.98 4.44
CA ASN A 571 -18.77 28.29 4.79
C ASN A 571 -19.98 28.63 3.90
N SER A 572 -19.93 28.34 2.60
CA SER A 572 -21.10 28.49 1.73
C SER A 572 -22.25 27.57 2.12
N ILE A 573 -21.99 26.29 2.40
CA ILE A 573 -23.04 25.31 2.76
C ILE A 573 -23.75 25.69 4.06
N CYS A 574 -22.99 26.01 5.11
CA CYS A 574 -23.54 26.38 6.43
C CYS A 574 -24.07 27.82 6.47
N GLY A 575 -23.54 28.71 5.63
CA GLY A 575 -23.86 30.14 5.64
C GLY A 575 -23.14 30.94 6.73
N THR A 576 -22.33 30.29 7.57
CA THR A 576 -21.51 30.92 8.62
C THR A 576 -20.11 30.31 8.66
N PHE A 577 -19.13 31.09 9.12
CA PHE A 577 -17.75 30.63 9.26
C PHE A 577 -17.56 29.87 10.58
N ASP A 578 -18.19 28.70 10.64
CA ASP A 578 -18.28 27.84 11.82
C ASP A 578 -16.97 27.12 12.19
N THR A 579 -17.03 26.24 13.19
CA THR A 579 -15.85 25.49 13.68
C THR A 579 -15.21 24.61 12.59
N VAL A 580 -16.00 24.01 11.70
CA VAL A 580 -15.48 23.12 10.65
C VAL A 580 -14.76 23.95 9.58
N ALA A 581 -15.32 25.08 9.17
CA ALA A 581 -14.64 26.04 8.29
C ALA A 581 -13.32 26.52 8.91
N LYS A 582 -13.33 26.90 10.20
CA LYS A 582 -12.12 27.29 10.95
C LYS A 582 -11.07 26.17 10.98
N MET A 583 -11.46 24.92 11.24
CA MET A 583 -10.54 23.79 11.25
C MET A 583 -9.85 23.58 9.90
N LEU A 584 -10.61 23.66 8.80
CA LEU A 584 -10.07 23.53 7.44
C LEU A 584 -9.17 24.71 7.06
N PHE A 585 -9.54 25.94 7.45
CA PHE A 585 -8.73 27.13 7.28
C PHE A 585 -7.38 27.02 8.02
N PHE A 586 -7.40 26.67 9.31
CA PHE A 586 -6.16 26.53 10.08
C PHE A 586 -5.29 25.37 9.59
N LEU A 587 -5.88 24.28 9.11
CA LEU A 587 -5.15 23.20 8.44
C LEU A 587 -4.44 23.71 7.18
N SER A 588 -5.13 24.51 6.36
CA SER A 588 -4.56 25.14 5.18
C SER A 588 -3.41 26.09 5.54
N LEU A 589 -3.62 26.98 6.52
CA LEU A 589 -2.61 27.92 7.01
C LEU A 589 -1.37 27.19 7.56
N PHE A 590 -1.55 26.11 8.32
CA PHE A 590 -0.46 25.30 8.83
C PHE A 590 0.39 24.67 7.72
N ILE A 591 -0.25 24.11 6.68
CA ILE A 591 0.45 23.51 5.53
C ILE A 591 1.17 24.60 4.73
N PHE A 592 0.54 25.77 4.53
CA PHE A 592 1.15 26.92 3.87
C PHE A 592 2.42 27.39 4.59
N VAL A 593 2.33 27.68 5.89
CA VAL A 593 3.48 28.10 6.71
C VAL A 593 4.58 27.03 6.68
N SER A 594 4.22 25.75 6.80
CA SER A 594 5.17 24.63 6.74
C SER A 594 5.93 24.55 5.42
N LEU A 595 5.27 24.85 4.29
CA LEU A 595 5.91 24.88 2.96
C LEU A 595 6.80 26.10 2.79
N VAL A 596 6.35 27.28 3.23
CA VAL A 596 7.10 28.55 3.14
C VAL A 596 8.36 28.51 4.02
N CYS A 597 8.28 27.91 5.21
CA CYS A 597 9.42 27.73 6.11
C CYS A 597 10.48 26.73 5.60
N ARG A 598 10.26 26.05 4.47
CA ARG A 598 11.23 25.13 3.84
C ARG A 598 11.69 25.60 2.46
N PRO A 599 12.35 26.77 2.34
CA PRO A 599 12.75 27.34 1.05
C PRO A 599 13.77 26.48 0.29
N THR A 600 14.48 25.58 0.98
CA THR A 600 15.41 24.61 0.37
C THR A 600 14.72 23.65 -0.61
N LEU A 601 13.43 23.34 -0.39
CA LEU A 601 12.62 22.55 -1.33
C LEU A 601 12.43 23.30 -2.65
N LEU A 602 12.27 24.62 -2.61
CA LEU A 602 11.95 25.44 -3.79
C LEU A 602 13.18 26.12 -4.40
N LYS A 603 14.32 26.16 -3.71
CA LYS A 603 15.56 26.86 -4.12
C LYS A 603 16.01 26.59 -5.56
N LYS A 604 15.88 25.35 -6.04
CA LYS A 604 16.24 24.99 -7.44
C LYS A 604 15.19 25.47 -8.45
N SER A 605 13.91 25.48 -8.08
CA SER A 605 12.81 25.93 -8.95
C SER A 605 12.69 27.45 -9.01
N ILE A 606 13.10 28.16 -7.95
CA ILE A 606 13.08 29.64 -7.89
C ILE A 606 14.05 30.24 -8.92
N LYS A 607 15.16 29.54 -9.20
CA LYS A 607 16.18 30.00 -10.16
C LYS A 607 15.71 30.01 -11.63
N ARG A 608 14.65 29.27 -11.96
CA ARG A 608 14.08 29.23 -13.32
C ARG A 608 12.56 29.28 -13.24
N PHE A 609 12.00 30.47 -13.45
CA PHE A 609 10.55 30.64 -13.56
C PHE A 609 10.02 29.81 -14.73
N ASN A 610 8.90 29.12 -14.51
CA ASN A 610 8.23 28.29 -15.48
C ASN A 610 6.72 28.28 -15.20
N VAL A 611 5.94 27.69 -16.11
CA VAL A 611 4.47 27.63 -16.01
C VAL A 611 3.99 26.93 -14.73
N ALA A 612 4.81 26.09 -14.08
CA ALA A 612 4.40 25.40 -12.85
C ALA A 612 4.21 26.33 -11.66
N TRP A 613 4.85 27.50 -11.66
CA TRP A 613 4.68 28.51 -10.60
C TRP A 613 3.26 29.06 -10.50
N TRP A 614 2.46 28.98 -11.57
CA TRP A 614 1.05 29.35 -11.51
C TRP A 614 0.22 28.45 -10.58
N ALA A 615 0.72 27.27 -10.21
CA ALA A 615 0.11 26.42 -9.18
C ALA A 615 0.15 27.02 -7.76
N TYR A 616 0.91 28.10 -7.55
CA TYR A 616 1.01 28.82 -6.27
C TYR A 616 -0.10 29.85 -6.06
N SER A 617 -0.51 30.55 -7.12
CA SER A 617 -1.41 31.69 -7.01
C SER A 617 -2.85 31.27 -6.68
N PHE A 618 -3.36 30.19 -7.29
CA PHE A 618 -4.70 29.69 -6.99
C PHE A 618 -4.88 29.33 -5.49
N PRO A 619 -4.02 28.50 -4.88
CA PRO A 619 -4.15 28.13 -3.47
C PRO A 619 -4.09 29.33 -2.52
N ILE A 620 -3.19 30.30 -2.78
CA ILE A 620 -3.11 31.52 -1.97
C ILE A 620 -4.37 32.35 -2.05
N THR A 621 -4.98 32.42 -3.23
CA THR A 621 -6.20 33.20 -3.41
C THR A 621 -7.33 32.66 -2.54
N PHE A 622 -7.45 31.33 -2.43
CA PHE A 622 -8.42 30.70 -1.54
C PHE A 622 -8.07 30.86 -0.06
N LEU A 623 -6.79 30.76 0.30
CA LEU A 623 -6.34 31.03 1.67
C LEU A 623 -6.65 32.48 2.08
N ALA A 624 -6.45 33.44 1.18
CA ALA A 624 -6.79 34.85 1.40
C ALA A 624 -8.32 35.04 1.55
N LEU A 625 -9.12 34.35 0.74
CA LEU A 625 -10.58 34.35 0.88
C LEU A 625 -11.04 33.82 2.24
N ASP A 626 -10.44 32.73 2.71
CA ASP A 626 -10.73 32.22 4.06
C ASP A 626 -10.29 33.21 5.14
N SER A 627 -9.10 33.83 5.02
CA SER A 627 -8.64 34.85 5.97
C SER A 627 -9.60 36.04 6.07
N VAL A 628 -10.19 36.43 4.94
CA VAL A 628 -11.21 37.49 4.87
C VAL A 628 -12.45 37.10 5.66
N HIS A 629 -13.01 35.92 5.40
CA HIS A 629 -14.20 35.44 6.11
C HIS A 629 -13.92 35.22 7.60
N TYR A 630 -12.74 34.72 7.95
CA TYR A 630 -12.28 34.57 9.33
C TYR A 630 -12.20 35.92 10.05
N ALA A 631 -11.65 36.96 9.41
CA ALA A 631 -11.57 38.30 9.98
C ALA A 631 -12.94 38.94 10.22
N GLN A 632 -13.90 38.71 9.31
CA GLN A 632 -15.28 39.19 9.48
C GLN A 632 -16.00 38.53 10.66
N GLU A 633 -15.76 37.24 10.88
CA GLU A 633 -16.39 36.45 11.93
C GLU A 633 -15.79 36.77 13.31
N VAL A 634 -14.45 36.79 13.43
CA VAL A 634 -13.76 36.94 14.71
C VAL A 634 -13.62 38.40 15.13
N LYS A 635 -13.50 39.34 14.17
CA LYS A 635 -13.38 40.79 14.39
C LYS A 635 -12.23 41.20 15.34
N ASP A 636 -11.20 40.36 15.44
CA ASP A 636 -10.02 40.62 16.26
C ASP A 636 -8.90 41.30 15.43
N HIS A 637 -8.02 42.02 16.10
CA HIS A 637 -6.86 42.68 15.50
C HIS A 637 -5.91 41.66 14.86
N VAL A 638 -5.74 40.49 15.47
CA VAL A 638 -4.91 39.41 14.91
C VAL A 638 -5.53 38.85 13.64
N ALA A 639 -6.85 38.68 13.61
CA ALA A 639 -7.57 38.19 12.43
C ALA A 639 -7.52 39.21 11.28
N SER A 640 -7.63 40.50 11.60
CA SER A 640 -7.49 41.60 10.62
C SER A 640 -6.07 41.70 10.07
N ALA A 641 -5.05 41.51 10.90
CA ALA A 641 -3.67 41.44 10.46
C ALA A 641 -3.42 40.23 9.54
N LEU A 642 -3.99 39.06 9.88
CA LEU A 642 -3.88 37.86 9.06
C LEU A 642 -4.58 37.98 7.70
N MET A 643 -5.65 38.78 7.59
CA MET A 643 -6.30 39.11 6.32
C MET A 643 -5.40 39.98 5.42
N LEU A 644 -4.64 40.91 6.01
CA LEU A 644 -3.77 41.84 5.28
C LEU A 644 -2.47 41.20 4.77
N ILE A 645 -1.97 40.18 5.48
CA ILE A 645 -0.77 39.38 5.15
C ILE A 645 -1.12 38.38 4.05
#